data_AF-A0A1A9UE89-F1
#
_entry.id   AF-A0A1A9UE89-F1
#
_cell.length_a   1.000
_cell.length_b   1.000
_cell.length_c   1.000
_cell.angle_alpha   90.00
_cell.angle_beta   90.00
_cell.angle_gamma   90.00
#
_symmetry.space_group_name_H-M   'P 1'
#
loop_
_entity.id
_entity.type
_entity.pdbx_description
1 polymer ?
#
loop_
_entity_poly.entity_id
_entity_poly.type
_entity_poly.pdbx_seq_one_letter_code
_entity_poly.pdbx_strand_id
1 'polypeptide(L)'
;MSYLCLLQEGNANLQLFMKKANMNGFSVIAAPINAMEIPQEIREESMNETNLQFTYGDLLLTSNEWNSKMIVILSDSIDCDSSDPIIRKNSEKILERDVSWAGYLQCCGYTMLKLKHGNNLNLARVMTQKIKGIALIQVPLYNAAVAQAMWRRDLSEENVLDLSRQDTWQWWNLFRRAANFDIKLRVVLEFNEFEEPDLDFLHRWLGEPIEAVIIPSSIFTRDCQNNPTLPEAWQKILLYFLQLHVNIIVSTGANSSNLKLYSDYLRNFQDNHKDAQCLQDSESVLKTQSSSLYGNLDCQAQEISGKKSMKYKFYQNAIAAALIDRVSDQDIDDKLTVIMILGAGKGSLVHSALNAAEYTKRKIRVYIIEQTLNAIRKLTALVEKFWSTKDVRLFLSDMGEVSPPEKADILISELSGSFKDHELFLKRLDYAQHFLKPDGISMPCQSTSYVNPIMSFKIFNDLRQVVHKGKFAHDRQGYHDPHSESGLAVPSKAIYDIGFPQPLFEFSHPSPDAFTDNSLYKILKFSVKMDSVLTGIFLKTSTISYYKRKQFVRSIWNIAFYAASSFFLYFYNEYMILPQLLKNQGRYSLFYSSENLIFYKSQQCEKFQFYSLFIITFYLHGAMLDLKESDYLETASKSLYLLTLIAMDVYKYEYYFVGLNLNIGIYNIVTDFLVLLALQNSKRNLILNQIFLGMRIASWSHVFVSLLPFKYLVPTLFAKNFKLILNIVVWLWYGLSIWNSPVLQYFYHQIYHNSPTDCCGEGSAAKCIMLKDSSEYRHFKALKKAYIEVKISHEKLCTSSFCNSSATENSSAKAFQAIKCIMTLKRKLKRIREGRGGEVGDDNED
;
A
#
# COMPACT_ATOMS: atom_id res chain seq x y z
N MET A 1 -4.26 -20.68 21.56
CA MET A 1 -3.06 -21.52 21.39
C MET A 1 -3.06 -21.95 19.95
N SER A 2 -1.98 -21.71 19.21
CA SER A 2 -1.87 -22.23 17.85
C SER A 2 -1.81 -23.75 17.91
N TYR A 3 -2.65 -24.42 17.14
CA TYR A 3 -2.65 -25.87 17.04
C TYR A 3 -2.50 -26.33 15.60
N LEU A 4 -1.91 -27.51 15.46
CA LEU A 4 -1.87 -28.29 14.23
C LEU A 4 -2.78 -29.49 14.42
N CYS A 5 -3.80 -29.59 13.57
CA CYS A 5 -4.84 -30.61 13.64
C CYS A 5 -4.73 -31.61 12.49
N LEU A 6 -5.00 -32.89 12.78
CA LEU A 6 -5.10 -33.94 11.77
C LEU A 6 -6.57 -34.27 11.48
N LEU A 7 -6.94 -34.21 10.21
CA LEU A 7 -8.21 -34.71 9.67
C LEU A 7 -7.89 -35.92 8.77
N GLN A 8 -8.39 -37.10 9.13
CA GLN A 8 -8.16 -38.33 8.37
C GLN A 8 -9.41 -39.20 8.33
N GLU A 9 -9.84 -39.55 7.12
CA GLU A 9 -11.01 -40.40 6.86
C GLU A 9 -10.80 -41.85 7.34
N GLY A 10 -11.89 -42.53 7.71
CA GLY A 10 -11.92 -43.98 7.95
C GLY A 10 -11.34 -44.48 9.29
N ASN A 11 -11.22 -43.62 10.31
CA ASN A 11 -10.71 -44.02 11.63
C ASN A 11 -11.83 -44.30 12.64
N ALA A 12 -12.23 -45.57 12.78
CA ALA A 12 -13.29 -45.97 13.71
C ALA A 12 -12.88 -45.87 15.20
N ASN A 13 -11.58 -46.00 15.53
CA ASN A 13 -11.10 -45.96 16.93
C ASN A 13 -10.40 -44.63 17.25
N LEU A 14 -11.07 -43.81 18.06
CA LEU A 14 -10.65 -42.46 18.38
C LEU A 14 -9.37 -42.39 19.23
N GLN A 15 -9.19 -43.29 20.20
CA GLN A 15 -7.99 -43.32 21.05
C GLN A 15 -6.74 -43.69 20.27
N LEU A 16 -6.84 -44.67 19.36
CA LEU A 16 -5.74 -45.02 18.46
C LEU A 16 -5.43 -43.87 17.50
N PHE A 17 -6.46 -43.20 17.00
CA PHE A 17 -6.28 -42.03 16.13
C PHE A 17 -5.56 -40.89 16.85
N MET A 18 -5.94 -40.56 18.09
CA MET A 18 -5.22 -39.58 18.91
C MET A 18 -3.77 -39.97 19.17
N LYS A 19 -3.48 -41.24 19.50
CA LYS A 19 -2.10 -41.70 19.70
C LYS A 19 -1.28 -41.56 18.42
N LYS A 20 -1.85 -41.97 17.27
CA LYS A 20 -1.22 -41.82 15.94
C LYS A 20 -0.95 -40.36 15.61
N ALA A 21 -1.91 -39.46 15.85
CA ALA A 21 -1.76 -38.02 15.62
C ALA A 21 -0.63 -37.43 16.47
N ASN A 22 -0.61 -37.73 17.77
CA ASN A 22 0.44 -37.25 18.69
C ASN A 22 1.85 -37.75 18.31
N MET A 23 1.97 -39.03 17.93
CA MET A 23 3.25 -39.60 17.47
C MET A 23 3.78 -38.90 16.20
N ASN A 24 2.89 -38.38 15.37
CA ASN A 24 3.20 -37.66 14.13
C ASN A 24 3.17 -36.13 14.31
N GLY A 25 3.24 -35.60 15.53
CA GLY A 25 3.37 -34.15 15.74
C GLY A 25 2.07 -33.33 15.57
N PHE A 26 0.90 -33.97 15.55
CA PHE A 26 -0.39 -33.28 15.59
C PHE A 26 -0.89 -33.20 17.03
N SER A 27 -1.48 -32.05 17.39
CA SER A 27 -1.91 -31.74 18.76
C SER A 27 -3.40 -31.95 18.98
N VAL A 28 -4.18 -31.82 17.90
CA VAL A 28 -5.64 -31.90 17.87
C VAL A 28 -6.03 -32.87 16.75
N ILE A 29 -7.15 -33.56 16.92
CA ILE A 29 -7.76 -34.39 15.87
C ILE A 29 -9.15 -33.86 15.51
N ALA A 30 -9.54 -34.00 14.25
CA ALA A 30 -10.89 -33.74 13.78
C ALA A 30 -11.51 -35.06 13.31
N ALA A 31 -12.66 -35.43 13.86
CA ALA A 31 -13.31 -36.72 13.58
C ALA A 31 -14.85 -36.60 13.59
N PRO A 32 -15.55 -37.40 12.75
CA PRO A 32 -17.00 -37.37 12.64
C PRO A 32 -17.68 -37.87 13.91
N ILE A 33 -18.77 -37.22 14.34
CA ILE A 33 -19.56 -37.65 15.51
C ILE A 33 -20.17 -39.04 15.31
N ASN A 34 -20.49 -39.35 14.05
CA ASN A 34 -20.91 -40.65 13.57
C ASN A 34 -19.67 -41.41 13.10
N ALA A 35 -19.22 -42.36 13.92
CA ALA A 35 -17.94 -43.05 13.75
C ALA A 35 -17.82 -43.82 12.43
N MET A 36 -18.96 -44.19 11.84
CA MET A 36 -19.04 -45.00 10.62
C MET A 36 -19.49 -44.18 9.40
N GLU A 37 -19.84 -42.90 9.59
CA GLU A 37 -20.38 -41.99 8.54
C GLU A 37 -21.60 -42.55 7.77
N ILE A 38 -22.30 -43.52 8.36
CA ILE A 38 -23.47 -44.15 7.75
C ILE A 38 -24.67 -43.18 7.80
N PRO A 39 -25.45 -43.00 6.71
CA PRO A 39 -26.68 -42.21 6.74
C PRO A 39 -27.67 -42.75 7.78
N GLN A 40 -28.25 -41.86 8.57
CA GLN A 40 -29.15 -42.23 9.65
C GLN A 40 -30.60 -41.86 9.31
N GLU A 41 -31.54 -42.65 9.79
CA GLU A 41 -32.98 -42.49 9.60
C GLU A 41 -33.68 -42.50 10.95
N ILE A 42 -34.53 -41.50 11.20
CA ILE A 42 -35.20 -41.30 12.49
C ILE A 42 -36.67 -41.72 12.44
N ARG A 43 -37.29 -41.79 11.25
CA ARG A 43 -38.73 -42.10 11.15
C ARG A 43 -39.07 -43.56 11.40
N GLU A 44 -38.23 -44.47 10.93
CA GLU A 44 -38.41 -45.91 11.14
C GLU A 44 -37.77 -46.31 12.48
N GLU A 45 -38.58 -46.80 13.42
CA GLU A 45 -38.12 -47.10 14.79
C GLU A 45 -37.00 -48.14 14.83
N SER A 46 -37.08 -49.20 14.02
CA SER A 46 -36.05 -50.23 13.94
C SER A 46 -34.68 -49.67 13.50
N MET A 47 -34.68 -48.79 12.50
CA MET A 47 -33.46 -48.15 12.02
C MET A 47 -32.94 -47.13 13.03
N ASN A 48 -33.83 -46.38 13.69
CA ASN A 48 -33.46 -45.38 14.69
C ASN A 48 -32.74 -46.00 15.90
N GLU A 49 -33.18 -47.18 16.38
CA GLU A 49 -32.50 -47.90 17.47
C GLU A 49 -31.08 -48.32 17.10
N THR A 50 -30.86 -48.78 15.87
CA THR A 50 -29.51 -49.11 15.38
C THR A 50 -28.62 -47.87 15.26
N ASN A 51 -29.21 -46.71 14.91
CA ASN A 51 -28.48 -45.47 14.68
C ASN A 51 -27.79 -44.91 15.94
N LEU A 52 -28.30 -45.21 17.14
CA LEU A 52 -27.69 -44.80 18.41
C LEU A 52 -26.34 -45.49 18.69
N GLN A 53 -26.08 -46.63 18.05
CA GLN A 53 -24.84 -47.38 18.26
C GLN A 53 -23.64 -46.80 17.50
N PHE A 54 -23.88 -45.90 16.54
CA PHE A 54 -22.83 -45.33 15.69
C PHE A 54 -22.18 -44.06 16.25
N THR A 55 -22.65 -43.56 17.39
CA THR A 55 -22.05 -42.40 18.08
C THR A 55 -21.04 -42.82 19.13
N TYR A 56 -20.00 -42.01 19.35
CA TYR A 56 -19.02 -42.24 20.41
C TYR A 56 -19.63 -42.07 21.80
N GLY A 57 -19.26 -42.97 22.72
CA GLY A 57 -19.54 -42.83 24.14
C GLY A 57 -18.66 -41.77 24.80
N ASP A 58 -19.21 -41.03 25.78
CA ASP A 58 -18.51 -39.99 26.53
C ASP A 58 -17.30 -40.52 27.31
N LEU A 59 -17.41 -41.74 27.86
CA LEU A 59 -16.37 -42.43 28.63
C LEU A 59 -15.08 -42.73 27.85
N LEU A 60 -15.08 -42.59 26.51
CA LEU A 60 -13.90 -42.90 25.69
C LEU A 60 -12.74 -41.93 25.91
N LEU A 61 -13.03 -40.68 26.27
CA LEU A 61 -12.03 -39.65 26.55
C LEU A 61 -12.37 -38.89 27.82
N THR A 62 -11.37 -38.26 28.41
CA THR A 62 -11.60 -37.33 29.52
C THR A 62 -12.26 -36.05 29.03
N SER A 63 -13.00 -35.35 29.89
CA SER A 63 -13.65 -34.07 29.53
C SER A 63 -12.66 -33.02 29.01
N ASN A 64 -11.41 -33.03 29.48
CA ASN A 64 -10.37 -32.13 28.99
C ASN A 64 -9.92 -32.50 27.57
N GLU A 65 -9.82 -33.79 27.26
CA GLU A 65 -9.45 -34.25 25.91
C GLU A 65 -10.55 -33.97 24.90
N TRP A 66 -11.83 -34.19 25.27
CA TRP A 66 -12.96 -33.76 24.46
C TRP A 66 -12.88 -32.25 24.17
N ASN A 67 -12.69 -31.39 25.17
CA ASN A 67 -12.70 -29.94 24.93
C ASN A 67 -11.45 -29.39 24.21
N SER A 68 -10.27 -29.97 24.42
CA SER A 68 -8.99 -29.37 23.97
C SER A 68 -8.30 -30.09 22.81
N LYS A 69 -8.53 -31.40 22.64
CA LYS A 69 -7.81 -32.23 21.65
C LYS A 69 -8.69 -32.70 20.50
N MET A 70 -9.99 -32.40 20.51
CA MET A 70 -10.92 -32.90 19.51
C MET A 70 -11.79 -31.80 18.90
N ILE A 71 -11.93 -31.86 17.57
CA ILE A 71 -12.95 -31.16 16.80
C ILE A 71 -13.98 -32.19 16.35
N VAL A 72 -15.24 -32.01 16.75
CA VAL A 72 -16.35 -32.92 16.39
C VAL A 72 -16.92 -32.50 15.05
N ILE A 73 -16.89 -33.36 14.05
CA ILE A 73 -17.43 -33.09 12.70
C ILE A 73 -18.84 -33.65 12.62
N LEU A 74 -19.79 -32.83 12.17
CA LEU A 74 -21.16 -33.25 11.92
C LEU A 74 -21.24 -34.05 10.62
N SER A 75 -22.18 -35.00 10.53
CA SER A 75 -22.27 -35.90 9.39
C SER A 75 -22.50 -35.14 8.07
N ASP A 76 -21.70 -35.51 7.07
CA ASP A 76 -21.78 -34.98 5.70
C ASP A 76 -23.08 -35.39 4.98
N SER A 77 -23.90 -36.27 5.53
CA SER A 77 -25.22 -36.63 4.95
C SER A 77 -26.33 -35.63 5.28
N ILE A 78 -26.12 -34.73 6.24
CA ILE A 78 -27.14 -33.78 6.71
C ILE A 78 -27.40 -32.74 5.61
N ASP A 79 -28.68 -32.57 5.26
CA ASP A 79 -29.17 -31.53 4.36
C ASP A 79 -30.53 -30.99 4.85
N CYS A 80 -30.47 -29.94 5.66
CA CYS A 80 -31.66 -29.28 6.19
C CYS A 80 -32.35 -28.37 5.16
N ASP A 81 -31.76 -28.12 4.01
CA ASP A 81 -32.30 -27.20 3.00
C ASP A 81 -32.76 -27.95 1.72
N SER A 82 -32.81 -29.28 1.80
CA SER A 82 -33.30 -30.16 0.74
C SER A 82 -34.71 -29.79 0.27
N SER A 83 -34.95 -29.94 -1.04
CA SER A 83 -36.27 -29.77 -1.64
C SER A 83 -37.25 -30.86 -1.19
N ASP A 84 -36.75 -32.06 -0.88
CA ASP A 84 -37.55 -33.16 -0.37
C ASP A 84 -37.91 -32.93 1.12
N PRO A 85 -39.20 -32.82 1.47
CA PRO A 85 -39.63 -32.62 2.85
C PRO A 85 -39.27 -33.79 3.79
N ILE A 86 -39.05 -34.99 3.28
CA ILE A 86 -38.67 -36.16 4.08
C ILE A 86 -37.23 -36.01 4.54
N ILE A 87 -36.31 -35.82 3.60
CA ILE A 87 -34.88 -35.62 3.83
C ILE A 87 -34.66 -34.40 4.71
N ARG A 88 -35.36 -33.30 4.41
CA ARG A 88 -35.28 -32.07 5.19
C ARG A 88 -35.63 -32.29 6.66
N LYS A 89 -36.81 -32.85 6.95
CA LYS A 89 -37.27 -33.10 8.34
C LYS A 89 -36.42 -34.14 9.07
N ASN A 90 -35.90 -35.14 8.36
CA ASN A 90 -34.99 -36.12 8.96
C ASN A 90 -33.65 -35.45 9.32
N SER A 91 -33.06 -34.70 8.38
CA SER A 91 -31.82 -33.94 8.59
C SER A 91 -31.92 -32.92 9.71
N GLU A 92 -33.04 -32.21 9.85
CA GLU A 92 -33.30 -31.29 10.96
C GLU A 92 -33.17 -32.01 12.32
N LYS A 93 -33.82 -33.18 12.46
CA LYS A 93 -33.78 -33.96 13.70
C LYS A 93 -32.40 -34.55 13.97
N ILE A 94 -31.70 -35.04 12.94
CA ILE A 94 -30.33 -35.56 13.07
C ILE A 94 -29.40 -34.44 13.55
N LEU A 95 -29.49 -33.25 12.92
CA LEU A 95 -28.68 -32.10 13.29
C LEU A 95 -28.94 -31.65 14.73
N GLU A 96 -30.21 -31.56 15.15
CA GLU A 96 -30.56 -31.21 16.53
C GLU A 96 -29.96 -32.20 17.54
N ARG A 97 -30.07 -33.50 17.24
CA ARG A 97 -29.50 -34.57 18.07
C ARG A 97 -27.98 -34.45 18.15
N ASP A 98 -27.30 -34.31 17.02
CA ASP A 98 -25.84 -34.32 16.95
C ASP A 98 -25.22 -33.06 17.55
N VAL A 99 -25.82 -31.89 17.33
CA VAL A 99 -25.40 -30.64 17.99
C VAL A 99 -25.61 -30.72 19.50
N SER A 100 -26.74 -31.30 19.94
CA SER A 100 -26.99 -31.51 21.36
C SER A 100 -25.99 -32.50 21.98
N TRP A 101 -25.65 -33.57 21.26
CA TRP A 101 -24.68 -34.57 21.71
C TRP A 101 -23.26 -34.00 21.74
N ALA A 102 -22.85 -33.28 20.69
CA ALA A 102 -21.57 -32.57 20.67
C ALA A 102 -21.47 -31.57 21.84
N GLY A 103 -22.54 -30.83 22.12
CA GLY A 103 -22.60 -29.92 23.27
C GLY A 103 -22.62 -30.61 24.64
N TYR A 104 -22.94 -31.91 24.71
CA TYR A 104 -22.81 -32.73 25.93
C TYR A 104 -21.36 -33.22 26.11
N LEU A 105 -20.74 -33.72 25.03
CA LEU A 105 -19.34 -34.15 25.04
C LEU A 105 -18.38 -32.97 25.27
N GLN A 106 -18.68 -31.82 24.69
CA GLN A 106 -17.84 -30.63 24.67
C GLN A 106 -18.63 -29.38 25.10
N CYS A 107 -18.39 -28.90 26.32
CA CYS A 107 -19.03 -27.68 26.81
C CYS A 107 -18.49 -26.41 26.09
N CYS A 108 -17.19 -26.38 25.82
CA CYS A 108 -16.49 -25.25 25.20
C CYS A 108 -15.65 -25.66 23.97
N GLY A 109 -15.92 -26.82 23.39
CA GLY A 109 -15.15 -27.35 22.26
C GLY A 109 -15.60 -26.82 20.89
N TYR A 110 -15.00 -27.40 19.85
CA TYR A 110 -15.23 -27.05 18.45
C TYR A 110 -16.11 -28.08 17.77
N THR A 111 -17.25 -27.63 17.23
CA THR A 111 -18.13 -28.44 16.37
C THR A 111 -18.04 -27.94 14.94
N MET A 112 -17.63 -28.80 14.01
CA MET A 112 -17.41 -28.45 12.61
C MET A 112 -18.56 -28.93 11.70
N LEU A 113 -18.97 -28.08 10.76
CA LEU A 113 -20.01 -28.34 9.77
C LEU A 113 -19.57 -27.80 8.41
N LYS A 114 -19.79 -28.57 7.34
CA LYS A 114 -19.45 -28.17 5.96
C LYS A 114 -20.62 -27.52 5.23
N LEU A 115 -20.40 -26.36 4.61
CA LEU A 115 -21.36 -25.76 3.67
C LEU A 115 -21.16 -26.32 2.26
N LYS A 116 -22.25 -26.84 1.67
CA LYS A 116 -22.20 -27.51 0.36
C LYS A 116 -22.70 -26.66 -0.80
N HIS A 117 -23.62 -25.74 -0.54
CA HIS A 117 -24.26 -24.90 -1.56
C HIS A 117 -24.67 -23.55 -0.97
N GLY A 118 -25.23 -22.66 -1.79
CA GLY A 118 -25.59 -21.29 -1.37
C GLY A 118 -26.79 -21.17 -0.42
N ASN A 119 -27.75 -22.10 -0.44
CA ASN A 119 -28.95 -22.02 0.38
C ASN A 119 -28.81 -22.80 1.69
N ASN A 120 -28.45 -22.15 2.79
CA ASN A 120 -28.24 -22.81 4.10
C ASN A 120 -29.04 -22.15 5.22
N LEU A 121 -30.25 -21.66 4.91
CA LEU A 121 -31.05 -20.85 5.84
C LEU A 121 -31.62 -21.70 6.97
N ASN A 122 -32.18 -22.87 6.64
CA ASN A 122 -32.76 -23.77 7.63
C ASN A 122 -31.66 -24.43 8.47
N LEU A 123 -30.54 -24.79 7.82
CA LEU A 123 -29.33 -25.25 8.49
C LEU A 123 -28.86 -24.28 9.57
N ALA A 124 -28.76 -22.98 9.23
CA ALA A 124 -28.40 -21.94 10.19
C ALA A 124 -29.42 -21.85 11.34
N ARG A 125 -30.72 -21.82 11.03
CA ARG A 125 -31.80 -21.74 12.03
C ARG A 125 -31.69 -22.86 13.08
N VAL A 126 -31.53 -24.10 12.64
CA VAL A 126 -31.47 -25.27 13.54
C VAL A 126 -30.18 -25.26 14.36
N MET A 127 -29.04 -24.97 13.72
CA MET A 127 -27.74 -24.97 14.40
C MET A 127 -27.66 -23.91 15.51
N THR A 128 -28.08 -22.67 15.22
CA THR A 128 -27.94 -21.55 16.17
C THR A 128 -28.82 -21.72 17.42
N GLN A 129 -29.92 -22.48 17.35
CA GLN A 129 -30.81 -22.70 18.50
C GLN A 129 -30.21 -23.58 19.60
N LYS A 130 -29.33 -24.54 19.23
CA LYS A 130 -28.86 -25.59 20.15
C LYS A 130 -27.37 -25.52 20.48
N ILE A 131 -26.63 -24.62 19.83
CA ILE A 131 -25.17 -24.58 19.97
C ILE A 131 -24.70 -24.01 21.31
N LYS A 132 -23.91 -24.81 22.04
CA LYS A 132 -23.28 -24.41 23.31
C LYS A 132 -21.88 -23.82 23.09
N GLY A 133 -21.00 -24.54 22.39
CA GLY A 133 -19.61 -24.18 22.10
C GLY A 133 -19.40 -23.33 20.85
N ILE A 134 -18.22 -23.46 20.22
CA ILE A 134 -17.85 -22.72 19.00
C ILE A 134 -18.21 -23.57 17.77
N ALA A 135 -18.95 -22.97 16.82
CA ALA A 135 -19.24 -23.59 15.52
C ALA A 135 -18.16 -23.21 14.52
N LEU A 136 -17.49 -24.22 13.97
CA LEU A 136 -16.57 -24.10 12.86
C LEU A 136 -17.32 -24.39 11.57
N ILE A 137 -17.49 -23.38 10.73
CA ILE A 137 -18.17 -23.52 9.45
C ILE A 137 -17.10 -23.70 8.37
N GLN A 138 -16.97 -24.93 7.89
CA GLN A 138 -16.08 -25.30 6.80
C GLN A 138 -16.66 -24.81 5.48
N VAL A 139 -15.87 -23.97 4.79
CA VAL A 139 -16.23 -23.40 3.48
C VAL A 139 -15.03 -23.57 2.55
N PRO A 140 -15.23 -24.09 1.32
CA PRO A 140 -14.14 -24.16 0.37
C PRO A 140 -13.81 -22.77 -0.19
N LEU A 141 -12.52 -22.51 -0.41
CA LEU A 141 -12.04 -21.23 -0.93
C LEU A 141 -12.69 -20.92 -2.28
N TYR A 142 -12.81 -21.92 -3.16
CA TYR A 142 -13.60 -21.85 -4.40
C TYR A 142 -14.66 -22.94 -4.44
N ASN A 143 -15.67 -22.76 -5.27
CA ASN A 143 -16.72 -23.75 -5.44
C ASN A 143 -16.12 -25.07 -5.99
N ALA A 144 -16.05 -26.09 -5.14
CA ALA A 144 -15.47 -27.39 -5.49
C ALA A 144 -16.21 -28.08 -6.65
N ALA A 145 -17.50 -27.76 -6.85
CA ALA A 145 -18.27 -28.28 -7.98
C ALA A 145 -17.73 -27.79 -9.33
N VAL A 146 -17.07 -26.63 -9.39
CA VAL A 146 -16.47 -26.11 -10.62
C VAL A 146 -15.35 -27.02 -11.09
N ALA A 147 -14.46 -27.44 -10.17
CA ALA A 147 -13.37 -28.35 -10.48
C ALA A 147 -13.88 -29.69 -11.04
N GLN A 148 -14.95 -30.23 -10.45
CA GLN A 148 -15.58 -31.46 -10.94
C GLN A 148 -16.30 -31.26 -12.28
N ALA A 149 -16.98 -30.13 -12.46
CA ALA A 149 -17.71 -29.81 -13.67
C ALA A 149 -16.80 -29.67 -14.89
N MET A 150 -15.57 -29.16 -14.71
CA MET A 150 -14.57 -29.07 -15.79
C MET A 150 -14.21 -30.41 -16.43
N TRP A 151 -14.32 -31.52 -15.69
CA TRP A 151 -14.00 -32.87 -16.18
C TRP A 151 -15.24 -33.64 -16.68
N ARG A 152 -16.44 -33.08 -16.51
CA ARG A 152 -17.71 -33.68 -16.92
C ARG A 152 -18.08 -33.28 -18.34
N ARG A 153 -18.22 -34.28 -19.22
CA ARG A 153 -18.57 -34.06 -20.64
C ARG A 153 -20.05 -33.76 -20.89
N ASP A 154 -20.89 -34.01 -19.88
CA ASP A 154 -22.34 -33.85 -19.98
C ASP A 154 -22.82 -32.43 -19.60
N LEU A 155 -21.92 -31.58 -19.09
CA LEU A 155 -22.20 -30.19 -18.78
C LEU A 155 -21.71 -29.29 -19.92
N SER A 156 -22.54 -28.31 -20.31
CA SER A 156 -22.14 -27.28 -21.26
C SER A 156 -21.17 -26.29 -20.61
N GLU A 157 -20.38 -25.57 -21.43
CA GLU A 157 -19.50 -24.51 -20.94
C GLU A 157 -20.27 -23.42 -20.17
N GLU A 158 -21.52 -23.13 -20.56
CA GLU A 158 -22.41 -22.20 -19.83
C GLU A 158 -22.71 -22.68 -18.41
N ASN A 159 -22.97 -23.98 -18.22
CA ASN A 159 -23.21 -24.55 -16.89
C ASN A 159 -21.96 -24.44 -15.99
N VAL A 160 -20.77 -24.63 -16.57
CA VAL A 160 -19.49 -24.47 -15.84
C VAL A 160 -19.26 -23.01 -15.46
N LEU A 161 -19.58 -22.08 -16.35
CA LEU A 161 -19.51 -20.63 -16.10
C LEU A 161 -20.50 -20.17 -15.04
N ASP A 162 -21.71 -20.73 -15.00
CA ASP A 162 -22.69 -20.40 -13.96
C ASP A 162 -22.26 -20.93 -12.59
N LEU A 163 -21.63 -22.10 -12.54
CA LEU A 163 -21.03 -22.62 -11.30
C LEU A 163 -19.84 -21.79 -10.83
N SER A 164 -19.03 -21.24 -11.75
CA SER A 164 -17.88 -20.40 -11.39
C SER A 164 -18.29 -19.00 -10.94
N ARG A 165 -19.46 -18.51 -11.37
CA ARG A 165 -20.09 -17.28 -10.85
C ARG A 165 -20.59 -17.41 -9.40
N GLN A 166 -20.76 -18.62 -8.88
CA GLN A 166 -21.21 -18.81 -7.51
C GLN A 166 -20.06 -18.58 -6.52
N ASP A 167 -20.16 -17.48 -5.78
CA ASP A 167 -19.19 -17.09 -4.77
C ASP A 167 -19.42 -17.82 -3.44
N THR A 168 -18.43 -18.58 -2.97
CA THR A 168 -18.50 -19.33 -1.71
C THR A 168 -18.54 -18.43 -0.48
N TRP A 169 -18.02 -17.20 -0.58
CA TRP A 169 -18.16 -16.22 0.49
C TRP A 169 -19.62 -15.82 0.69
N GLN A 170 -20.42 -15.81 -0.38
CA GLN A 170 -21.84 -15.51 -0.27
C GLN A 170 -22.58 -16.64 0.47
N TRP A 171 -22.12 -17.89 0.37
CA TRP A 171 -22.68 -19.01 1.13
C TRP A 171 -22.49 -18.79 2.64
N TRP A 172 -21.26 -18.41 3.04
CA TRP A 172 -20.94 -18.01 4.40
C TRP A 172 -21.77 -16.80 4.84
N ASN A 173 -21.86 -15.78 3.98
CA ASN A 173 -22.55 -14.54 4.28
C ASN A 173 -24.06 -14.74 4.49
N LEU A 174 -24.71 -15.60 3.70
CA LEU A 174 -26.12 -15.97 3.90
C LEU A 174 -26.31 -16.77 5.18
N PHE A 175 -25.44 -17.75 5.44
CA PHE A 175 -25.50 -18.58 6.64
C PHE A 175 -25.39 -17.74 7.92
N ARG A 176 -24.37 -16.88 8.03
CA ARG A 176 -24.17 -16.04 9.22
C ARG A 176 -25.28 -14.99 9.39
N ARG A 177 -25.87 -14.49 8.29
CA ARG A 177 -26.99 -13.54 8.33
C ARG A 177 -28.22 -14.20 8.93
N ALA A 178 -28.53 -15.42 8.50
CA ALA A 178 -29.61 -16.22 9.08
C ALA A 178 -29.36 -16.53 10.57
N ALA A 179 -28.09 -16.72 10.96
CA ALA A 179 -27.68 -16.90 12.34
C ALA A 179 -27.49 -15.58 13.14
N ASN A 180 -27.94 -14.43 12.60
CA ASN A 180 -27.86 -13.12 13.24
C ASN A 180 -26.44 -12.73 13.74
N PHE A 181 -25.41 -13.09 12.96
CA PHE A 181 -24.01 -12.81 13.27
C PHE A 181 -23.58 -13.29 14.66
N ASP A 182 -23.99 -14.50 15.06
CA ASP A 182 -23.58 -15.10 16.32
C ASP A 182 -22.05 -15.20 16.41
N ILE A 183 -21.49 -14.74 17.53
CA ILE A 183 -20.05 -14.65 17.79
C ILE A 183 -19.44 -16.04 17.99
N LYS A 184 -20.26 -17.05 18.26
CA LYS A 184 -19.83 -18.46 18.33
C LYS A 184 -19.44 -19.04 16.98
N LEU A 185 -19.85 -18.40 15.88
CA LEU A 185 -19.54 -18.87 14.53
C LEU A 185 -18.15 -18.40 14.10
N ARG A 186 -17.34 -19.33 13.61
CA ARG A 186 -16.03 -19.06 13.00
C ARG A 186 -15.89 -19.81 11.69
N VAL A 187 -15.07 -19.27 10.80
CA VAL A 187 -14.83 -19.86 9.48
C VAL A 187 -13.65 -20.80 9.54
N VAL A 188 -13.79 -21.96 8.90
CA VAL A 188 -12.69 -22.84 8.53
C VAL A 188 -12.60 -22.87 7.01
N LEU A 189 -11.50 -22.34 6.47
CA LEU A 189 -11.36 -22.19 5.02
C LEU A 189 -10.62 -23.38 4.44
N GLU A 190 -11.21 -24.09 3.49
CA GLU A 190 -10.59 -25.24 2.83
C GLU A 190 -9.91 -24.81 1.53
N PHE A 191 -8.60 -25.08 1.43
CA PHE A 191 -7.85 -24.86 0.20
C PHE A 191 -8.17 -25.96 -0.82
N ASN A 192 -8.22 -25.57 -2.09
CA ASN A 192 -8.45 -26.45 -3.22
C ASN A 192 -7.44 -26.17 -4.33
N GLU A 193 -7.31 -27.11 -5.27
CA GLU A 193 -6.27 -27.15 -6.32
C GLU A 193 -6.50 -26.14 -7.47
N PHE A 194 -7.04 -24.96 -7.18
CA PHE A 194 -7.24 -23.93 -8.19
C PHE A 194 -5.96 -23.09 -8.39
N GLU A 195 -5.73 -22.61 -9.61
CA GLU A 195 -4.62 -21.69 -9.93
C GLU A 195 -4.71 -20.40 -9.09
N GLU A 196 -3.54 -19.77 -8.88
CA GLU A 196 -3.25 -18.67 -7.95
C GLU A 196 -4.46 -17.78 -7.61
N PRO A 197 -4.88 -17.72 -6.33
CA PRO A 197 -6.08 -16.97 -5.97
C PRO A 197 -5.88 -15.46 -6.10
N ASP A 198 -6.93 -14.78 -6.55
CA ASP A 198 -6.95 -13.32 -6.58
C ASP A 198 -6.74 -12.75 -5.18
N LEU A 199 -5.82 -11.79 -5.07
CA LEU A 199 -5.45 -11.17 -3.80
C LEU A 199 -6.62 -10.40 -3.21
N ASP A 200 -7.43 -9.72 -4.03
CA ASP A 200 -8.60 -8.97 -3.54
C ASP A 200 -9.64 -9.94 -2.94
N PHE A 201 -9.83 -11.12 -3.55
CA PHE A 201 -10.69 -12.20 -3.02
C PHE A 201 -10.17 -12.76 -1.69
N LEU A 202 -8.86 -13.02 -1.60
CA LEU A 202 -8.23 -13.50 -0.37
C LEU A 202 -8.33 -12.45 0.76
N HIS A 203 -8.08 -11.19 0.45
CA HIS A 203 -8.19 -10.10 1.43
C HIS A 203 -9.61 -9.96 1.99
N ARG A 204 -10.65 -10.24 1.20
CA ARG A 204 -12.03 -10.27 1.69
C ARG A 204 -12.22 -11.34 2.77
N TRP A 205 -11.67 -12.54 2.56
CA TRP A 205 -11.68 -13.61 3.56
C TRP A 205 -10.86 -13.26 4.81
N LEU A 206 -9.75 -12.54 4.67
CA LEU A 206 -8.97 -12.09 5.83
C LEU A 206 -9.76 -11.14 6.75
N GLY A 207 -10.83 -10.50 6.28
CA GLY A 207 -11.77 -9.70 7.09
C GLY A 207 -12.78 -10.52 7.92
N GLU A 208 -12.84 -11.83 7.71
CA GLU A 208 -13.76 -12.77 8.36
C GLU A 208 -13.16 -13.39 9.64
N PRO A 209 -13.99 -13.93 10.56
CA PRO A 209 -13.51 -14.57 11.79
C PRO A 209 -12.99 -15.98 11.50
N ILE A 210 -11.84 -16.08 10.83
CA ILE A 210 -11.20 -17.36 10.48
C ILE A 210 -10.50 -17.96 11.70
N GLU A 211 -10.86 -19.20 12.06
CA GLU A 211 -10.24 -19.95 13.15
C GLU A 211 -9.14 -20.89 12.65
N ALA A 212 -9.38 -21.54 11.50
CA ALA A 212 -8.45 -22.50 10.93
C ALA A 212 -8.51 -22.52 9.39
N VAL A 213 -7.45 -23.05 8.78
CA VAL A 213 -7.39 -23.38 7.36
C VAL A 213 -7.18 -24.89 7.20
N ILE A 214 -7.96 -25.52 6.32
CA ILE A 214 -7.78 -26.92 5.91
C ILE A 214 -6.88 -26.96 4.67
N ILE A 215 -5.77 -27.68 4.78
CA ILE A 215 -4.84 -27.96 3.68
C ILE A 215 -4.91 -29.45 3.35
N PRO A 216 -5.53 -29.82 2.21
CA PRO A 216 -5.49 -31.18 1.70
C PRO A 216 -4.06 -31.65 1.41
N SER A 217 -3.79 -32.92 1.67
CA SER A 217 -2.49 -33.54 1.36
C SER A 217 -2.18 -33.53 -0.15
N SER A 218 -3.19 -33.40 -1.00
CA SER A 218 -3.04 -33.37 -2.46
C SER A 218 -2.39 -32.07 -2.97
N ILE A 219 -2.46 -30.96 -2.21
CA ILE A 219 -1.83 -29.68 -2.57
C ILE A 219 -0.30 -29.72 -2.39
N PHE A 220 0.22 -30.64 -1.56
CA PHE A 220 1.64 -30.74 -1.31
C PHE A 220 2.36 -31.35 -2.52
N THR A 221 3.29 -30.58 -3.07
CA THR A 221 4.24 -31.05 -4.08
C THR A 221 5.46 -31.67 -3.42
N ARG A 222 6.20 -32.51 -4.13
CA ARG A 222 7.44 -33.09 -3.61
C ARG A 222 8.66 -32.33 -4.15
N ASP A 223 9.59 -32.01 -3.26
CA ASP A 223 10.87 -31.43 -3.65
C ASP A 223 11.81 -32.50 -4.26
N CYS A 224 13.00 -32.07 -4.70
CA CYS A 224 14.04 -32.97 -5.23
C CYS A 224 14.51 -34.03 -4.21
N GLN A 225 14.28 -33.80 -2.91
CA GLN A 225 14.59 -34.70 -1.82
C GLN A 225 13.38 -35.57 -1.41
N ASN A 226 12.29 -35.50 -2.17
CA ASN A 226 11.03 -36.22 -1.95
C ASN A 226 10.27 -35.81 -0.66
N ASN A 227 10.56 -34.62 -0.10
CA ASN A 227 9.83 -34.03 1.02
C ASN A 227 8.60 -33.25 0.54
N PRO A 228 7.48 -33.28 1.28
CA PRO A 228 6.29 -32.51 0.94
C PRO A 228 6.53 -31.01 1.20
N THR A 229 6.25 -30.20 0.19
CA THR A 229 6.36 -28.73 0.22
C THR A 229 5.15 -28.11 -0.48
N LEU A 230 4.68 -26.98 0.05
CA LEU A 230 3.63 -26.22 -0.62
C LEU A 230 4.22 -25.42 -1.79
N PRO A 231 3.47 -25.23 -2.90
CA PRO A 231 3.87 -24.31 -3.96
C PRO A 231 4.06 -22.88 -3.45
N GLU A 232 4.91 -22.09 -4.12
CA GLU A 232 5.27 -20.73 -3.67
C GLU A 232 4.04 -19.80 -3.50
N ALA A 233 3.05 -19.91 -4.39
CA ALA A 233 1.79 -19.17 -4.27
C ALA A 233 1.06 -19.48 -2.95
N TRP A 234 0.92 -20.76 -2.62
CA TRP A 234 0.29 -21.23 -1.39
C TRP A 234 1.10 -20.91 -0.13
N GLN A 235 2.43 -20.88 -0.22
CA GLN A 235 3.28 -20.39 0.86
C GLN A 235 3.00 -18.91 1.19
N LYS A 236 2.88 -18.06 0.15
CA LYS A 236 2.53 -16.63 0.33
C LYS A 236 1.15 -16.46 0.97
N ILE A 237 0.17 -17.25 0.53
CA ILE A 237 -1.18 -17.24 1.08
C ILE A 237 -1.20 -17.68 2.54
N LEU A 238 -0.53 -18.79 2.85
CA LEU A 238 -0.41 -19.30 4.20
C LEU A 238 0.24 -18.28 5.14
N LEU A 239 1.22 -17.50 4.64
CA LEU A 239 1.86 -16.43 5.40
C LEU A 239 0.85 -15.37 5.86
N TYR A 240 -0.12 -14.98 5.02
CA TYR A 240 -1.18 -14.02 5.42
C TYR A 240 -2.05 -14.58 6.56
N PHE A 241 -2.40 -15.87 6.51
CA PHE A 241 -3.18 -16.51 7.58
C PHE A 241 -2.38 -16.68 8.88
N LEU A 242 -1.08 -16.97 8.77
CA LEU A 242 -0.18 -17.02 9.92
C LEU A 242 -0.04 -15.67 10.62
N GLN A 243 -0.04 -14.55 9.90
CA GLN A 243 -0.04 -13.20 10.52
C GLN A 243 -1.27 -12.93 11.38
N LEU A 244 -2.39 -13.60 11.08
CA LEU A 244 -3.64 -13.54 11.84
C LEU A 244 -3.73 -14.60 12.95
N HIS A 245 -2.69 -15.41 13.16
CA HIS A 245 -2.65 -16.52 14.13
C HIS A 245 -3.70 -17.61 13.86
N VAL A 246 -4.02 -17.85 12.60
CA VAL A 246 -4.97 -18.90 12.19
C VAL A 246 -4.34 -20.30 12.38
N ASN A 247 -5.14 -21.25 12.86
CA ASN A 247 -4.71 -22.65 13.06
C ASN A 247 -4.68 -23.42 11.73
N ILE A 248 -3.98 -24.56 11.70
CA ILE A 248 -3.85 -25.37 10.49
C ILE A 248 -4.43 -26.76 10.73
N ILE A 249 -5.29 -27.21 9.82
CA ILE A 249 -5.84 -28.56 9.75
C ILE A 249 -5.27 -29.22 8.50
N VAL A 250 -4.62 -30.36 8.64
CA VAL A 250 -4.13 -31.14 7.48
C VAL A 250 -5.15 -32.24 7.19
N SER A 251 -5.74 -32.20 5.99
CA SER A 251 -6.67 -33.24 5.52
C SER A 251 -5.90 -34.31 4.76
N THR A 252 -6.09 -35.58 5.13
CA THR A 252 -5.34 -36.72 4.60
C THR A 252 -6.25 -37.90 4.31
N GLY A 253 -5.93 -38.65 3.24
CA GLY A 253 -6.61 -39.92 2.97
C GLY A 253 -6.18 -41.03 3.95
N ALA A 254 -6.97 -42.10 4.03
CA ALA A 254 -6.71 -43.23 4.95
C ALA A 254 -5.32 -43.87 4.80
N ASN A 255 -4.76 -43.86 3.58
CA ASN A 255 -3.52 -44.57 3.23
C ASN A 255 -2.23 -43.72 3.33
N SER A 256 -2.30 -42.48 3.81
CA SER A 256 -1.10 -41.63 3.86
C SER A 256 -0.15 -42.05 5.00
N SER A 257 1.03 -42.55 4.66
CA SER A 257 2.08 -42.94 5.63
C SER A 257 2.98 -41.78 6.10
N ASN A 258 3.04 -40.68 5.35
CA ASN A 258 4.00 -39.59 5.53
C ASN A 258 3.51 -38.45 6.45
N LEU A 259 2.67 -38.74 7.44
CA LEU A 259 2.02 -37.72 8.30
C LEU A 259 3.02 -36.80 8.99
N LYS A 260 4.11 -37.37 9.52
CA LYS A 260 5.17 -36.62 10.21
C LYS A 260 5.89 -35.60 9.32
N LEU A 261 6.06 -35.91 8.03
CA LEU A 261 6.73 -34.99 7.10
C LEU A 261 5.91 -33.71 6.90
N TYR A 262 4.58 -33.82 6.83
CA TYR A 262 3.69 -32.65 6.74
C TYR A 262 3.74 -31.79 8.00
N SER A 263 3.72 -32.42 9.19
CA SER A 263 3.79 -31.67 10.45
C SER A 263 5.11 -30.96 10.61
N ASP A 264 6.22 -31.61 10.27
CA ASP A 264 7.56 -31.06 10.42
C ASP A 264 7.76 -29.89 9.45
N TYR A 265 7.27 -30.01 8.20
CA TYR A 265 7.27 -28.90 7.24
C TYR A 265 6.48 -27.68 7.75
N LEU A 266 5.23 -27.88 8.20
CA LEU A 266 4.38 -26.77 8.65
C LEU A 266 4.91 -26.11 9.94
N ARG A 267 5.47 -26.88 10.86
CA ARG A 267 6.12 -26.34 12.07
C ARG A 267 7.36 -25.53 11.72
N ASN A 268 8.23 -26.05 10.86
CA ASN A 268 9.40 -25.31 10.37
C ASN A 268 8.97 -24.02 9.65
N PHE A 269 7.92 -24.09 8.82
CA PHE A 269 7.36 -22.91 8.17
C PHE A 269 6.83 -21.88 9.17
N GLN A 270 6.11 -22.31 10.20
CA GLN A 270 5.69 -21.42 11.30
C GLN A 270 6.90 -20.81 12.01
N ASP A 271 7.91 -21.61 12.37
CA ASP A 271 9.11 -21.18 13.09
C ASP A 271 9.91 -20.13 12.33
N ASN A 272 10.15 -20.33 11.03
CA ASN A 272 10.86 -19.39 10.18
C ASN A 272 10.15 -18.03 10.06
N HIS A 273 8.83 -17.99 10.28
CA HIS A 273 8.02 -16.79 10.14
C HIS A 273 7.53 -16.22 11.50
N LYS A 274 7.99 -16.74 12.64
CA LYS A 274 7.64 -16.23 13.98
C LYS A 274 8.08 -14.79 14.24
N ASP A 275 9.23 -14.36 13.71
CA ASP A 275 9.75 -13.01 13.93
C ASP A 275 8.85 -11.91 13.33
N ALA A 276 8.19 -12.21 12.21
CA ALA A 276 7.21 -11.32 11.59
C ALA A 276 5.94 -11.16 12.44
N GLN A 277 5.56 -12.20 13.20
CA GLN A 277 4.40 -12.18 14.10
C GLN A 277 4.70 -11.41 15.41
N CYS A 278 5.88 -11.62 16.00
CA CYS A 278 6.28 -11.03 17.28
C CYS A 278 6.37 -9.49 17.22
N LEU A 279 6.88 -8.93 16.11
CA LEU A 279 6.92 -7.48 15.90
C LEU A 279 5.52 -6.85 15.89
N GLN A 280 4.52 -7.53 15.32
CA GLN A 280 3.16 -7.02 15.17
C GLN A 280 2.29 -7.15 16.42
N ASP A 281 2.50 -8.18 17.25
CA ASP A 281 1.76 -8.35 18.51
C ASP A 281 2.18 -7.30 19.56
N SER A 282 3.42 -6.83 19.50
CA SER A 282 3.86 -5.69 20.30
C SER A 282 3.15 -4.39 19.93
N GLU A 283 2.80 -4.19 18.65
CA GLU A 283 2.07 -3.01 18.17
C GLU A 283 0.55 -3.05 18.49
N SER A 284 -0.04 -4.25 18.62
CA SER A 284 -1.47 -4.40 18.90
C SER A 284 -1.82 -4.09 20.36
N VAL A 285 -1.01 -4.59 21.30
CA VAL A 285 -1.11 -4.25 22.74
C VAL A 285 -0.93 -2.74 22.97
N LEU A 286 -0.07 -2.11 22.18
CA LEU A 286 0.22 -0.67 22.21
C LEU A 286 -0.99 0.22 21.85
N LYS A 287 -1.89 -0.25 20.97
CA LYS A 287 -3.06 0.51 20.49
C LYS A 287 -4.28 0.40 21.40
N THR A 288 -4.44 -0.72 22.11
CA THR A 288 -5.55 -0.92 23.06
C THR A 288 -5.41 -0.06 24.33
N GLN A 289 -4.18 0.36 24.66
CA GLN A 289 -3.88 1.13 25.89
C GLN A 289 -3.80 2.65 25.67
N SER A 290 -3.96 3.15 24.44
CA SER A 290 -3.69 4.56 24.10
C SER A 290 -4.87 5.53 24.28
N SER A 291 -5.95 5.16 24.99
CA SER A 291 -7.05 6.10 25.30
C SER A 291 -6.66 7.03 26.46
N SER A 292 -5.73 7.95 26.23
CA SER A 292 -5.07 8.75 27.26
C SER A 292 -5.50 10.22 27.23
N LEU A 293 -6.75 10.50 27.60
CA LEU A 293 -7.11 11.85 28.08
C LEU A 293 -7.43 11.90 29.57
N TYR A 294 -7.78 10.77 30.19
CA TYR A 294 -8.05 10.68 31.64
C TYR A 294 -7.37 9.48 32.33
N GLY A 295 -6.67 8.62 31.58
CA GLY A 295 -5.96 7.45 32.11
C GLY A 295 -4.45 7.66 32.09
N ASN A 296 -3.81 7.54 33.25
CA ASN A 296 -2.36 7.43 33.35
C ASN A 296 -1.90 6.24 32.48
N LEU A 297 -1.10 6.50 31.45
CA LEU A 297 -0.46 5.46 30.65
C LEU A 297 0.55 4.68 31.51
N ASP A 298 0.45 3.36 31.52
CA ASP A 298 1.34 2.49 32.28
C ASP A 298 2.79 2.55 31.75
N CYS A 299 3.75 2.44 32.68
CA CYS A 299 5.18 2.49 32.37
C CYS A 299 5.61 1.48 31.28
N GLN A 300 4.99 0.29 31.26
CA GLN A 300 5.25 -0.79 30.29
C GLN A 300 4.82 -0.42 28.86
N ALA A 301 3.59 0.09 28.66
CA ALA A 301 3.08 0.51 27.35
C ALA A 301 4.01 1.54 26.68
N GLN A 302 4.48 2.47 27.51
CA GLN A 302 5.37 3.53 27.08
C GLN A 302 6.84 3.09 26.92
N GLU A 303 7.29 1.96 27.48
CA GLU A 303 8.66 1.43 27.28
C GLU A 303 8.79 0.72 25.94
N ILE A 304 7.76 -0.02 25.55
CA ILE A 304 7.70 -0.71 24.25
C ILE A 304 7.71 0.32 23.11
N SER A 305 7.02 1.45 23.27
CA SER A 305 7.04 2.57 22.31
C SER A 305 8.44 3.19 22.11
N GLY A 306 9.30 3.16 23.14
CA GLY A 306 10.58 3.88 23.14
C GLY A 306 11.74 3.09 22.52
N LYS A 307 11.73 1.75 22.59
CA LYS A 307 12.92 0.94 22.30
C LYS A 307 13.24 0.75 20.81
N LYS A 308 12.29 0.94 19.87
CA LYS A 308 12.52 0.70 18.42
C LYS A 308 11.70 1.58 17.46
N SER A 309 11.18 2.73 17.88
CA SER A 309 10.29 3.50 16.99
C SER A 309 11.08 4.38 16.02
N MET A 310 10.99 4.05 14.71
CA MET A 310 11.46 4.90 13.61
C MET A 310 10.91 6.34 13.67
N LYS A 311 9.79 6.56 14.38
CA LYS A 311 9.16 7.86 14.61
C LYS A 311 10.13 8.93 15.11
N TYR A 312 10.87 8.66 16.19
CA TYR A 312 11.76 9.65 16.80
C TYR A 312 12.95 9.99 15.91
N LYS A 313 13.37 9.05 15.06
CA LYS A 313 14.39 9.30 14.04
C LYS A 313 13.88 10.28 12.97
N PHE A 314 12.61 10.20 12.58
CA PHE A 314 12.01 11.18 11.66
C PHE A 314 11.92 12.57 12.29
N TYR A 315 11.51 12.68 13.57
CA TYR A 315 11.54 13.94 14.30
C TYR A 315 12.96 14.50 14.39
N GLN A 316 13.95 13.69 14.78
CA GLN A 316 15.34 14.11 14.85
C GLN A 316 15.84 14.64 13.50
N ASN A 317 15.54 13.96 12.40
CA ASN A 317 15.93 14.40 11.06
C ASN A 317 15.22 15.70 10.65
N ALA A 318 13.94 15.86 10.97
CA ALA A 318 13.17 17.07 10.68
C ALA A 318 13.71 18.27 11.48
N ILE A 319 14.00 18.08 12.77
CA ILE A 319 14.62 19.10 13.63
C ILE A 319 16.00 19.48 13.09
N ALA A 320 16.83 18.50 12.74
CA ALA A 320 18.15 18.76 12.17
C ALA A 320 18.06 19.56 10.85
N ALA A 321 17.09 19.26 10.00
CA ALA A 321 16.86 20.02 8.77
C ALA A 321 16.44 21.47 9.06
N ALA A 322 15.49 21.68 9.99
CA ALA A 322 15.04 23.01 10.37
C ALA A 322 16.13 23.85 11.05
N LEU A 323 17.02 23.24 11.84
CA LEU A 323 18.16 23.93 12.44
C LEU A 323 19.17 24.42 11.40
N ILE A 324 19.42 23.63 10.36
CA ILE A 324 20.33 24.01 9.27
C ILE A 324 19.73 25.11 8.41
N ASP A 325 18.42 25.08 8.18
CA ASP A 325 17.72 26.09 7.38
C ASP A 325 17.64 27.45 8.10
N ARG A 326 17.43 27.43 9.43
CA ARG A 326 17.36 28.69 10.24
C ARG A 326 18.71 29.31 10.54
N VAL A 327 19.75 28.51 10.72
CA VAL A 327 21.10 28.96 11.11
C VAL A 327 22.10 28.53 10.05
N SER A 328 22.54 29.51 9.26
CA SER A 328 23.58 29.35 8.27
C SER A 328 24.90 28.91 8.94
N ASP A 329 25.83 28.32 8.18
CA ASP A 329 27.10 27.86 8.76
C ASP A 329 27.98 29.01 9.28
N GLN A 330 27.71 30.26 8.88
CA GLN A 330 28.42 31.45 9.35
C GLN A 330 27.92 31.93 10.71
N ASP A 331 26.64 31.67 11.04
CA ASP A 331 25.98 32.20 12.24
C ASP A 331 25.92 31.19 13.41
N ILE A 332 26.68 30.09 13.33
CA ILE A 332 26.59 28.96 14.27
C ILE A 332 26.86 29.41 15.71
N ASP A 333 27.84 30.30 15.91
CA ASP A 333 28.26 30.71 17.24
C ASP A 333 27.38 31.82 17.83
N ASP A 334 26.76 32.64 16.99
CA ASP A 334 26.02 33.84 17.42
C ASP A 334 24.52 33.59 17.59
N LYS A 335 23.94 32.64 16.82
CA LYS A 335 22.49 32.46 16.75
C LYS A 335 22.00 31.26 17.57
N LEU A 336 21.26 31.55 18.65
CA LEU A 336 20.58 30.54 19.47
C LEU A 336 19.16 30.29 18.96
N THR A 337 18.80 29.03 18.75
CA THR A 337 17.43 28.63 18.34
C THR A 337 16.64 28.12 19.54
N VAL A 338 15.46 28.69 19.76
CA VAL A 338 14.54 28.29 20.85
C VAL A 338 13.58 27.22 20.36
N ILE A 339 13.62 26.04 20.98
CA ILE A 339 12.74 24.91 20.69
C ILE A 339 11.77 24.73 21.86
N MET A 340 10.47 24.74 21.58
CA MET A 340 9.43 24.40 22.56
C MET A 340 8.84 23.03 22.24
N ILE A 341 8.84 22.13 23.22
CA ILE A 341 8.28 20.78 23.11
C ILE A 341 7.01 20.72 23.96
N LEU A 342 5.90 20.47 23.29
CA LEU A 342 4.56 20.41 23.87
C LEU A 342 4.16 18.96 24.10
N GLY A 343 3.96 18.57 25.36
CA GLY A 343 3.69 17.19 25.74
C GLY A 343 4.90 16.27 25.51
N ALA A 344 6.00 16.54 26.22
CA ALA A 344 7.25 15.80 26.03
C ALA A 344 7.19 14.34 26.54
N GLY A 345 6.19 13.98 27.34
CA GLY A 345 5.98 12.63 27.85
C GLY A 345 7.22 12.09 28.56
N LYS A 346 7.80 10.99 28.04
CA LYS A 346 9.02 10.38 28.61
C LYS A 346 10.32 11.13 28.28
N GLY A 347 10.29 12.17 27.45
CA GLY A 347 11.47 12.93 27.02
C GLY A 347 12.15 12.45 25.73
N SER A 348 11.54 11.52 24.98
CA SER A 348 12.12 11.00 23.73
C SER A 348 12.26 12.07 22.64
N LEU A 349 11.31 13.01 22.54
CA LEU A 349 11.43 14.18 21.66
C LEU A 349 12.53 15.13 22.10
N VAL A 350 12.70 15.32 23.41
CA VAL A 350 13.79 16.15 23.98
C VAL A 350 15.14 15.57 23.58
N HIS A 351 15.33 14.26 23.76
CA HIS A 351 16.53 13.56 23.29
C HIS A 351 16.73 13.73 21.78
N SER A 352 15.67 13.62 20.98
CA SER A 352 15.75 13.80 19.53
C SER A 352 16.19 15.21 19.15
N ALA A 353 15.71 16.24 19.85
CA ALA A 353 16.11 17.63 19.65
C ALA A 353 17.57 17.87 20.05
N LEU A 354 18.00 17.37 21.21
CA LEU A 354 19.38 17.48 21.69
C LEU A 354 20.35 16.76 20.75
N ASN A 355 20.02 15.54 20.32
CA ASN A 355 20.82 14.78 19.37
C ASN A 355 20.91 15.49 18.00
N ALA A 356 19.81 16.11 17.54
CA ALA A 356 19.81 16.90 16.31
C ALA A 356 20.72 18.13 16.43
N ALA A 357 20.72 18.82 17.56
CA ALA A 357 21.61 19.95 17.81
C ALA A 357 23.08 19.53 17.88
N GLU A 358 23.41 18.43 18.56
CA GLU A 358 24.78 17.89 18.58
C GLU A 358 25.26 17.47 17.20
N TYR A 359 24.40 16.77 16.45
CA TYR A 359 24.69 16.34 15.09
C TYR A 359 24.96 17.52 14.15
N THR A 360 24.16 18.58 14.28
CA THR A 360 24.30 19.77 13.45
C THR A 360 25.29 20.79 14.02
N LYS A 361 25.72 20.67 15.28
CA LYS A 361 26.56 21.65 15.98
C LYS A 361 25.92 23.05 16.14
N ARG A 362 24.59 23.18 16.11
CA ARG A 362 23.89 24.45 16.35
C ARG A 362 23.50 24.59 17.83
N LYS A 363 23.54 25.81 18.36
CA LYS A 363 23.13 26.11 19.75
C LYS A 363 21.61 26.15 19.85
N ILE A 364 21.07 25.38 20.78
CA ILE A 364 19.62 25.33 21.05
C ILE A 364 19.32 25.56 22.53
N ARG A 365 18.15 26.11 22.79
CA ARG A 365 17.50 26.12 24.11
C ARG A 365 16.21 25.35 24.01
N VAL A 366 15.98 24.42 24.94
CA VAL A 366 14.78 23.58 24.93
C VAL A 366 13.87 23.93 26.09
N TYR A 367 12.64 24.30 25.78
CA TYR A 367 11.56 24.44 26.74
C TYR A 367 10.64 23.24 26.65
N ILE A 368 10.35 22.62 27.80
CA ILE A 368 9.45 21.48 27.91
C ILE A 368 8.19 21.93 28.62
N ILE A 369 7.03 21.74 28.00
CA ILE A 369 5.73 22.00 28.60
C ILE A 369 5.00 20.67 28.73
N GLU A 370 4.70 20.27 29.97
CA GLU A 370 4.06 18.99 30.28
C GLU A 370 3.05 19.16 31.42
N GLN A 371 1.88 18.52 31.28
CA GLN A 371 0.80 18.57 32.26
C GLN A 371 0.76 17.31 33.15
N THR A 372 1.27 16.18 32.64
CA THR A 372 1.14 14.89 33.31
C THR A 372 2.14 14.75 34.46
N LEU A 373 1.65 14.66 35.71
CA LEU A 373 2.48 14.58 36.92
C LEU A 373 3.51 13.43 36.89
N ASN A 374 3.13 12.28 36.35
CA ASN A 374 4.02 11.11 36.24
C ASN A 374 5.14 11.33 35.21
N ALA A 375 4.83 11.98 34.09
CA ALA A 375 5.81 12.34 33.06
C ALA A 375 6.78 13.39 33.60
N ILE A 376 6.26 14.40 34.28
CA ILE A 376 7.01 15.44 34.99
C ILE A 376 8.07 14.83 35.91
N ARG A 377 7.69 13.91 36.82
CA ARG A 377 8.63 13.29 37.77
C ARG A 377 9.83 12.64 37.04
N LYS A 378 9.57 11.99 35.92
CA LYS A 378 10.61 11.39 35.09
C LYS A 378 11.46 12.46 34.39
N LEU A 379 10.83 13.47 33.80
CA LEU A 379 11.53 14.56 33.13
C LEU A 379 12.43 15.34 34.10
N THR A 380 11.99 15.61 35.32
CA THR A 380 12.81 16.23 36.38
C THR A 380 14.06 15.39 36.65
N ALA A 381 13.90 14.08 36.84
CA ALA A 381 15.04 13.18 37.04
C ALA A 381 15.99 13.12 35.82
N LEU A 382 15.47 13.26 34.59
CA LEU A 382 16.29 13.33 33.37
C LEU A 382 17.06 14.66 33.27
N VAL A 383 16.40 15.77 33.59
CA VAL A 383 17.02 17.10 33.63
C VAL A 383 18.17 17.12 34.62
N GLU A 384 17.95 16.61 35.84
CA GLU A 384 18.97 16.59 36.89
C GLU A 384 20.15 15.66 36.58
N LYS A 385 19.88 14.44 36.07
CA LYS A 385 20.92 13.42 35.87
C LYS A 385 21.65 13.52 34.53
N PHE A 386 20.94 13.79 33.44
CA PHE A 386 21.48 13.67 32.07
C PHE A 386 21.56 15.00 31.33
N TRP A 387 20.68 15.96 31.62
CA TRP A 387 20.65 17.25 30.90
C TRP A 387 21.12 18.43 31.74
N SER A 388 21.80 18.20 32.87
CA SER A 388 22.28 19.25 33.78
C SER A 388 23.28 20.20 33.13
N THR A 389 23.99 19.75 32.09
CA THR A 389 24.95 20.56 31.31
C THR A 389 24.33 21.22 30.07
N LYS A 390 23.04 20.99 29.79
CA LYS A 390 22.32 21.49 28.62
C LYS A 390 21.32 22.57 29.04
N ASP A 391 21.01 23.51 28.13
CA ASP A 391 20.02 24.57 28.39
C ASP A 391 18.58 24.05 28.17
N VAL A 392 18.09 23.27 29.14
CA VAL A 392 16.75 22.67 29.14
C VAL A 392 15.95 23.20 30.33
N ARG A 393 14.74 23.73 30.08
CA ARG A 393 13.86 24.30 31.10
C ARG A 393 12.50 23.59 31.08
N LEU A 394 12.07 23.13 32.25
CA LEU A 394 10.82 22.38 32.43
C LEU A 394 9.72 23.28 33.02
N PHE A 395 8.55 23.32 32.38
CA PHE A 395 7.35 23.98 32.87
C PHE A 395 6.28 22.94 33.23
N LEU A 396 5.69 23.13 34.42
CA LEU A 396 4.79 22.20 35.09
C LEU A 396 3.34 22.69 35.00
N SER A 397 2.83 22.86 33.79
CA SER A 397 1.53 23.50 33.60
C SER A 397 0.88 23.13 32.27
N ASP A 398 -0.44 23.29 32.22
CA ASP A 398 -1.20 23.16 30.98
C ASP A 398 -0.87 24.32 30.04
N MET A 399 -0.92 24.06 28.75
CA MET A 399 -0.64 24.97 27.65
C MET A 399 -1.38 26.31 27.80
N GLY A 400 -2.62 26.26 28.29
CA GLY A 400 -3.47 27.44 28.50
C GLY A 400 -2.95 28.43 29.56
N GLU A 401 -2.19 27.96 30.54
CA GLU A 401 -1.78 28.72 31.72
C GLU A 401 -0.30 29.13 31.69
N VAL A 402 0.48 28.62 30.72
CA VAL A 402 1.92 28.88 30.63
C VAL A 402 2.16 30.18 29.88
N SER A 403 2.96 31.08 30.46
CA SER A 403 3.57 32.21 29.75
C SER A 403 5.09 32.01 29.65
N PRO A 404 5.61 31.39 28.57
CA PRO A 404 7.04 31.21 28.41
C PRO A 404 7.74 32.57 28.25
N PRO A 405 8.98 32.71 28.75
CA PRO A 405 9.68 34.00 28.82
C PRO A 405 10.08 34.56 27.44
N GLU A 406 10.16 33.72 26.42
CA GLU A 406 10.49 34.10 25.04
C GLU A 406 9.70 33.23 24.05
N LYS A 407 9.52 33.71 22.81
CA LYS A 407 8.81 32.96 21.76
C LYS A 407 9.68 31.88 21.12
N ALA A 408 9.08 30.79 20.68
CA ALA A 408 9.75 29.67 20.01
C ALA A 408 10.10 29.97 18.55
N ASP A 409 11.27 29.51 18.14
CA ASP A 409 11.67 29.39 16.74
C ASP A 409 11.12 28.09 16.12
N ILE A 410 11.10 27.01 16.91
CA ILE A 410 10.56 25.70 16.51
C ILE A 410 9.63 25.21 17.61
N LEU A 411 8.38 24.94 17.26
CA LEU A 411 7.39 24.32 18.14
C LEU A 411 7.24 22.86 17.73
N ILE A 412 7.40 21.93 18.67
CA ILE A 412 7.36 20.50 18.42
C ILE A 412 6.27 19.89 19.29
N SER A 413 5.41 19.10 18.68
CA SER A 413 4.36 18.38 19.38
C SER A 413 4.21 16.97 18.80
N GLU A 414 3.76 16.03 19.62
CA GLU A 414 3.50 14.67 19.19
C GLU A 414 2.00 14.43 19.00
N LEU A 415 1.58 14.24 17.74
CA LEU A 415 0.29 13.63 17.43
C LEU A 415 0.39 12.12 17.71
N SER A 416 0.08 11.68 18.93
CA SER A 416 -0.13 10.26 19.23
C SER A 416 -1.47 10.10 19.95
N GLY A 417 -2.52 9.85 19.17
CA GLY A 417 -3.85 9.62 19.72
C GLY A 417 -4.81 9.05 18.69
N SER A 418 -5.98 8.61 19.17
CA SER A 418 -7.11 8.25 18.32
C SER A 418 -7.66 9.50 17.62
N PHE A 419 -8.45 9.37 16.55
CA PHE A 419 -9.01 10.52 15.82
C PHE A 419 -9.78 11.50 16.72
N LYS A 420 -10.40 11.02 17.81
CA LYS A 420 -11.06 11.88 18.81
C LYS A 420 -10.06 12.76 19.56
N ASP A 421 -8.88 12.23 19.86
CA ASP A 421 -7.79 12.97 20.50
C ASP A 421 -7.15 13.96 19.53
N HIS A 422 -7.20 13.68 18.22
CA HIS A 422 -6.72 14.59 17.18
C HIS A 422 -7.47 15.93 17.19
N GLU A 423 -8.80 15.97 17.34
CA GLU A 423 -9.56 17.24 17.36
C GLU A 423 -9.20 18.13 18.55
N LEU A 424 -9.09 17.55 19.75
CA LEU A 424 -8.70 18.27 20.96
C LEU A 424 -7.25 18.74 20.88
N PHE A 425 -6.37 17.91 20.32
CA PHE A 425 -4.97 18.26 20.14
C PHE A 425 -4.77 19.40 19.13
N LEU A 426 -5.51 19.40 18.03
CA LEU A 426 -5.46 20.49 17.03
C LEU A 426 -5.88 21.82 17.66
N LYS A 427 -6.95 21.83 18.47
CA LYS A 427 -7.35 23.02 19.24
C LYS A 427 -6.25 23.51 20.18
N ARG A 428 -5.48 22.59 20.79
CA ARG A 428 -4.33 22.95 21.65
C ARG A 428 -3.16 23.52 20.86
N LEU A 429 -2.91 23.00 19.66
CA LEU A 429 -1.87 23.53 18.77
C LEU A 429 -2.24 24.92 18.24
N ASP A 430 -3.51 25.16 17.92
CA ASP A 430 -4.01 26.47 17.52
C ASP A 430 -3.78 27.50 18.64
N TYR A 431 -4.05 27.12 19.90
CA TYR A 431 -3.70 27.96 21.05
C TYR A 431 -2.19 28.19 21.16
N ALA A 432 -1.40 27.11 21.07
CA ALA A 432 0.05 27.16 21.21
C ALA A 432 0.76 27.97 20.11
N GLN A 433 0.07 28.29 19.00
CA GLN A 433 0.59 29.16 17.96
C GLN A 433 1.01 30.54 18.49
N HIS A 434 0.38 31.02 19.58
CA HIS A 434 0.78 32.31 20.17
C HIS A 434 2.20 32.29 20.76
N PHE A 435 2.74 31.10 21.10
CA PHE A 435 4.11 30.92 21.56
C PHE A 435 5.13 30.97 20.42
N LEU A 436 4.69 30.86 19.16
CA LEU A 436 5.56 30.81 18.00
C LEU A 436 5.92 32.23 17.51
N LYS A 437 7.16 32.42 17.04
CA LYS A 437 7.55 33.63 16.31
C LYS A 437 6.84 33.70 14.94
N PRO A 438 6.70 34.88 14.32
CA PRO A 438 6.07 35.02 13.00
C PRO A 438 6.74 34.20 11.89
N ASP A 439 8.04 33.98 12.00
CA ASP A 439 8.87 33.15 11.11
C ASP A 439 9.14 31.75 11.68
N GLY A 440 8.48 31.38 12.77
CA GLY A 440 8.70 30.12 13.47
C GLY A 440 8.08 28.92 12.74
N ILE A 441 8.63 27.74 13.00
CA ILE A 441 8.23 26.48 12.38
C ILE A 441 7.46 25.64 13.39
N SER A 442 6.27 25.16 13.03
CA SER A 442 5.55 24.15 13.80
C SER A 442 5.84 22.74 13.25
N MET A 443 6.10 21.79 14.13
CA MET A 443 6.31 20.38 13.82
C MET A 443 5.26 19.54 14.56
N PRO A 444 4.38 18.84 13.85
CA PRO A 444 4.28 18.71 12.39
C PRO A 444 3.69 19.97 11.70
N CYS A 445 4.19 20.30 10.49
CA CYS A 445 3.68 21.45 9.71
C CYS A 445 2.31 21.17 9.09
N GLN A 446 2.04 19.92 8.73
CA GLN A 446 0.79 19.52 8.11
C GLN A 446 0.42 18.10 8.55
N SER A 447 -0.87 17.87 8.78
CA SER A 447 -1.43 16.54 9.00
C SER A 447 -2.66 16.33 8.13
N THR A 448 -2.77 15.15 7.53
CA THR A 448 -3.93 14.76 6.73
C THR A 448 -4.53 13.49 7.32
N SER A 449 -5.83 13.56 7.60
CA SER A 449 -6.63 12.41 7.99
C SER A 449 -7.14 11.72 6.74
N TYR A 450 -7.16 10.39 6.74
CA TYR A 450 -7.68 9.55 5.67
C TYR A 450 -8.81 8.69 6.20
N VAL A 451 -9.80 8.45 5.36
CA VAL A 451 -10.95 7.58 5.61
C VAL A 451 -10.88 6.38 4.68
N ASN A 452 -11.18 5.21 5.21
CA ASN A 452 -11.41 4.02 4.41
C ASN A 452 -12.65 3.25 4.87
N PRO A 453 -13.61 2.90 3.99
CA PRO A 453 -14.64 1.93 4.31
C PRO A 453 -14.03 0.54 4.48
N ILE A 454 -14.40 -0.13 5.57
CA ILE A 454 -13.84 -1.43 5.91
C ILE A 454 -14.91 -2.48 6.23
N MET A 455 -14.52 -3.73 6.04
CA MET A 455 -15.23 -4.91 6.51
C MET A 455 -14.34 -5.66 7.50
N SER A 456 -14.79 -5.80 8.74
CA SER A 456 -14.14 -6.59 9.79
C SER A 456 -15.18 -7.08 10.77
N PHE A 457 -15.50 -8.38 10.66
CA PHE A 457 -16.52 -8.99 11.51
C PHE A 457 -16.03 -9.28 12.91
N LYS A 458 -14.72 -9.51 13.06
CA LYS A 458 -14.10 -9.64 14.38
C LYS A 458 -14.33 -8.38 15.22
N ILE A 459 -13.99 -7.21 14.67
CA ILE A 459 -14.14 -5.93 15.36
C ILE A 459 -15.63 -5.63 15.61
N PHE A 460 -16.49 -5.88 14.63
CA PHE A 460 -17.93 -5.68 14.76
C PHE A 460 -18.54 -6.53 15.90
N ASN A 461 -18.16 -7.81 15.98
CA ASN A 461 -18.64 -8.72 17.01
C ASN A 461 -18.07 -8.39 18.39
N ASP A 462 -16.79 -7.99 18.46
CA ASP A 462 -16.15 -7.55 19.71
C ASP A 462 -16.88 -6.31 20.28
N LEU A 463 -17.24 -5.34 19.43
CA LEU A 463 -18.05 -4.18 19.84
C LEU A 463 -19.43 -4.58 20.34
N ARG A 464 -20.11 -5.49 19.63
CA ARG A 464 -21.42 -6.00 20.04
C ARG A 464 -21.38 -6.70 21.39
N GLN A 465 -20.29 -7.40 21.72
CA GLN A 465 -20.12 -8.02 23.05
C GLN A 465 -19.99 -7.01 24.18
N VAL A 466 -19.25 -5.91 23.96
CA VAL A 466 -19.10 -4.86 24.96
C VAL A 466 -20.46 -4.25 25.31
N VAL A 467 -21.29 -4.02 24.30
CA VAL A 467 -22.68 -3.54 24.46
C VAL A 467 -23.50 -4.52 25.31
N HIS A 468 -23.47 -5.83 25.00
CA HIS A 468 -24.24 -6.84 25.74
C HIS A 468 -23.78 -7.09 27.19
N LYS A 469 -22.52 -6.76 27.54
CA LYS A 469 -22.00 -6.89 28.91
C LYS A 469 -22.27 -5.67 29.79
N GLY A 470 -22.78 -4.57 29.22
CA GLY A 470 -23.32 -3.44 29.96
C GLY A 470 -24.53 -3.89 30.78
N LYS A 471 -24.34 -4.11 32.07
CA LYS A 471 -25.43 -4.41 33.01
C LYS A 471 -26.44 -3.25 32.98
N PHE A 472 -27.73 -3.60 32.87
CA PHE A 472 -28.97 -2.80 32.95
C PHE A 472 -29.71 -2.58 31.62
N ALA A 473 -30.63 -3.51 31.30
CA ALA A 473 -32.08 -3.27 31.25
C ALA A 473 -32.76 -4.39 30.44
N HIS A 474 -33.71 -5.08 31.08
CA HIS A 474 -34.56 -6.10 30.45
C HIS A 474 -35.73 -5.49 29.64
N ASP A 475 -35.69 -4.20 29.32
CA ASP A 475 -36.78 -3.53 28.62
C ASP A 475 -36.57 -3.52 27.10
N ARG A 476 -37.54 -4.10 26.39
CA ARG A 476 -37.68 -4.15 24.94
C ARG A 476 -38.08 -2.79 24.34
N GLN A 477 -37.35 -1.72 24.67
CA GLN A 477 -37.50 -0.42 24.02
C GLN A 477 -36.14 0.02 23.49
N GLY A 478 -36.11 0.38 22.20
CA GLY A 478 -34.90 0.67 21.43
C GLY A 478 -34.08 1.82 22.00
N TYR A 479 -33.14 1.49 22.88
CA TYR A 479 -32.07 2.40 23.26
C TYR A 479 -31.01 2.40 22.17
N HIS A 480 -30.77 3.56 21.58
CA HIS A 480 -29.66 3.83 20.68
C HIS A 480 -28.33 3.56 21.41
N ASP A 481 -27.47 2.74 20.79
CA ASP A 481 -26.22 2.23 21.38
C ASP A 481 -25.09 3.28 21.33
N PRO A 482 -24.69 3.90 22.46
CA PRO A 482 -23.70 4.99 22.48
C PRO A 482 -22.28 4.56 22.06
N HIS A 483 -21.99 3.25 22.10
CA HIS A 483 -20.69 2.72 21.66
C HIS A 483 -20.55 2.63 20.14
N SER A 484 -21.67 2.49 19.40
CA SER A 484 -21.67 2.45 17.93
C SER A 484 -21.40 3.82 17.29
N GLU A 485 -21.63 4.90 18.05
CA GLU A 485 -21.44 6.29 17.63
C GLU A 485 -20.07 6.85 18.05
N SER A 486 -19.24 6.05 18.72
CA SER A 486 -17.94 6.47 19.26
C SER A 486 -16.77 5.88 18.49
N GLY A 487 -15.76 6.70 18.19
CA GLY A 487 -14.52 6.22 17.56
C GLY A 487 -13.69 5.39 18.55
N LEU A 488 -13.24 4.21 18.11
CA LEU A 488 -12.38 3.30 18.88
C LEU A 488 -11.02 3.11 18.21
N ALA A 489 -9.94 3.12 19.00
CA ALA A 489 -8.62 2.71 18.53
C ALA A 489 -8.53 1.18 18.54
N VAL A 490 -8.38 0.58 17.35
CA VAL A 490 -8.32 -0.88 17.19
C VAL A 490 -7.08 -1.27 16.37
N PRO A 491 -6.38 -2.36 16.69
CA PRO A 491 -5.33 -2.89 15.83
C PRO A 491 -5.87 -3.27 14.45
N SER A 492 -5.08 -3.02 13.41
CA SER A 492 -5.47 -3.22 12.02
C SER A 492 -5.40 -4.69 11.55
N LYS A 493 -5.83 -5.64 12.38
CA LYS A 493 -5.83 -7.07 12.06
C LYS A 493 -7.24 -7.53 11.68
N ALA A 494 -7.31 -8.46 10.74
CA ALA A 494 -8.56 -9.02 10.21
C ALA A 494 -9.51 -7.95 9.62
N ILE A 495 -8.98 -7.09 8.74
CA ILE A 495 -9.71 -6.01 8.08
C ILE A 495 -9.59 -6.19 6.57
N TYR A 496 -10.73 -6.12 5.87
CA TYR A 496 -10.80 -5.94 4.43
C TYR A 496 -11.08 -4.48 4.11
N ASP A 497 -10.18 -3.88 3.34
CA ASP A 497 -10.30 -2.51 2.83
C ASP A 497 -11.23 -2.54 1.58
N ILE A 498 -12.46 -2.03 1.70
CA ILE A 498 -13.47 -2.09 0.62
C ILE A 498 -13.08 -1.17 -0.54
N GLY A 499 -12.39 -0.07 -0.23
CA GLY A 499 -11.92 0.91 -1.19
C GLY A 499 -10.49 1.35 -0.89
N PHE A 500 -9.98 2.24 -1.75
CA PHE A 500 -8.72 2.92 -1.48
C PHE A 500 -8.95 4.04 -0.46
N PRO A 501 -8.06 4.19 0.56
CA PRO A 501 -8.16 5.28 1.52
C PRO A 501 -8.15 6.65 0.83
N GLN A 502 -9.11 7.51 1.18
CA GLN A 502 -9.22 8.87 0.63
C GLN A 502 -8.93 9.92 1.70
N PRO A 503 -8.30 11.06 1.34
CA PRO A 503 -8.04 12.14 2.29
C PRO A 503 -9.36 12.77 2.74
N LEU A 504 -9.53 12.89 4.06
CA LEU A 504 -10.67 13.51 4.73
C LEU A 504 -10.35 14.99 5.05
N PHE A 505 -9.69 15.25 6.18
CA PHE A 505 -9.39 16.60 6.67
C PHE A 505 -7.89 16.88 6.66
N GLU A 506 -7.55 18.12 6.31
CA GLU A 506 -6.18 18.61 6.27
C GLU A 506 -6.02 19.76 7.26
N PHE A 507 -4.98 19.68 8.08
CA PHE A 507 -4.63 20.70 9.06
C PHE A 507 -3.21 21.18 8.81
N SER A 508 -3.01 22.48 8.82
CA SER A 508 -1.72 23.14 8.62
C SER A 508 -1.35 23.99 9.83
N HIS A 509 -0.09 23.89 10.26
CA HIS A 509 0.44 24.63 11.40
C HIS A 509 1.76 25.32 11.01
N PRO A 510 1.93 26.62 11.30
CA PRO A 510 0.94 27.53 11.88
C PRO A 510 -0.25 27.82 10.95
N SER A 511 -1.43 28.07 11.53
CA SER A 511 -2.61 28.50 10.77
C SER A 511 -2.42 29.93 10.26
N PRO A 512 -2.66 30.22 8.98
CA PRO A 512 -2.53 31.59 8.44
C PRO A 512 -3.63 32.54 8.93
N ASP A 513 -4.77 32.00 9.39
CA ASP A 513 -5.95 32.78 9.75
C ASP A 513 -6.03 33.01 11.27
N ALA A 514 -6.38 34.24 11.68
CA ALA A 514 -6.49 34.63 13.09
C ALA A 514 -7.71 34.02 13.82
N PHE A 515 -8.68 33.49 13.06
CA PHE A 515 -9.87 32.82 13.58
C PHE A 515 -10.15 31.58 12.73
N THR A 516 -9.92 30.39 13.29
CA THR A 516 -10.22 29.12 12.65
C THR A 516 -11.53 28.57 13.20
N ASP A 517 -12.55 28.49 12.35
CA ASP A 517 -13.71 27.63 12.63
C ASP A 517 -13.26 26.18 12.39
N ASN A 518 -13.15 25.42 13.48
CA ASN A 518 -12.69 24.03 13.45
C ASN A 518 -13.82 23.04 13.09
N SER A 519 -15.02 23.52 12.75
CA SER A 519 -16.09 22.66 12.21
C SER A 519 -15.82 22.31 10.74
N LEU A 520 -15.72 21.01 10.44
CA LEU A 520 -15.36 20.51 9.11
C LEU A 520 -16.41 19.55 8.56
N TYR A 521 -16.68 19.66 7.26
CA TYR A 521 -17.61 18.78 6.55
C TYR A 521 -17.04 18.38 5.19
N LYS A 522 -17.13 17.09 4.84
CA LYS A 522 -16.69 16.56 3.55
C LYS A 522 -17.51 15.34 3.16
N ILE A 523 -17.85 15.26 1.87
CA ILE A 523 -18.51 14.09 1.26
C ILE A 523 -17.47 13.33 0.45
N LEU A 524 -17.34 12.03 0.70
CA LEU A 524 -16.45 11.13 -0.03
C LEU A 524 -17.27 10.03 -0.73
N LYS A 525 -16.82 9.60 -1.91
CA LYS A 525 -17.45 8.52 -2.69
C LYS A 525 -16.41 7.42 -2.94
N PHE A 526 -16.74 6.19 -2.58
CA PHE A 526 -15.87 5.03 -2.74
C PHE A 526 -16.44 4.08 -3.79
N SER A 527 -15.62 3.64 -4.74
CA SER A 527 -15.97 2.61 -5.72
C SER A 527 -15.73 1.23 -5.11
N VAL A 528 -16.78 0.41 -5.04
CA VAL A 528 -16.72 -0.95 -4.51
C VAL A 528 -16.45 -1.92 -5.67
N LYS A 529 -15.40 -2.75 -5.57
CA LYS A 529 -15.05 -3.73 -6.60
C LYS A 529 -15.79 -5.07 -6.44
N MET A 530 -15.97 -5.50 -5.19
CA MET A 530 -16.54 -6.80 -4.84
C MET A 530 -17.64 -6.65 -3.82
N ASP A 531 -18.60 -7.57 -3.86
CA ASP A 531 -19.63 -7.67 -2.84
C ASP A 531 -19.00 -7.83 -1.46
N SER A 532 -19.37 -6.92 -0.57
CA SER A 532 -18.82 -6.77 0.77
C SER A 532 -19.87 -6.20 1.71
N VAL A 533 -19.64 -6.33 3.01
CA VAL A 533 -20.51 -5.75 4.03
C VAL A 533 -19.74 -4.65 4.74
N LEU A 534 -20.25 -3.42 4.66
CA LEU A 534 -19.68 -2.31 5.41
C LEU A 534 -19.96 -2.53 6.90
N THR A 535 -18.91 -2.79 7.68
CA THR A 535 -19.02 -2.94 9.14
C THR A 535 -18.52 -1.71 9.88
N GLY A 536 -17.70 -0.87 9.23
CA GLY A 536 -17.18 0.33 9.86
C GLY A 536 -16.35 1.20 8.93
N ILE A 537 -15.92 2.33 9.46
CA ILE A 537 -15.06 3.29 8.78
C ILE A 537 -13.74 3.37 9.55
N PHE A 538 -12.64 3.09 8.86
CA PHE A 538 -11.31 3.15 9.43
C PHE A 538 -10.66 4.50 9.14
N LEU A 539 -10.22 5.17 10.20
CA LEU A 539 -9.55 6.46 10.13
C LEU A 539 -8.04 6.25 10.29
N LYS A 540 -7.26 6.68 9.29
CA LYS A 540 -5.79 6.66 9.32
C LYS A 540 -5.28 8.09 9.25
N THR A 541 -4.40 8.50 10.14
CA THR A 541 -3.67 9.77 10.01
C THR A 541 -2.30 9.49 9.42
N SER A 542 -1.95 10.14 8.31
CA SER A 542 -0.59 10.02 7.75
C SER A 542 0.08 11.37 7.68
N THR A 543 1.38 11.36 7.93
CA THR A 543 2.29 12.47 7.70
C THR A 543 3.33 12.00 6.68
N ILE A 544 3.42 12.65 5.49
CA ILE A 544 4.42 12.46 4.38
C ILE A 544 4.03 11.38 3.35
N SER A 545 4.42 11.37 2.05
CA SER A 545 4.45 12.33 0.92
C SER A 545 4.36 11.43 -0.33
N TYR A 546 3.25 11.48 -1.07
CA TYR A 546 2.89 10.62 -2.21
C TYR A 546 3.92 10.62 -3.37
N TYR A 547 4.81 11.61 -3.40
CA TYR A 547 5.68 11.93 -4.52
C TYR A 547 6.75 10.87 -4.86
N LYS A 548 7.45 10.32 -3.87
CA LYS A 548 8.59 9.41 -4.11
C LYS A 548 8.20 8.08 -4.76
N ARG A 549 6.96 7.60 -4.52
CA ARG A 549 6.48 6.30 -5.02
C ARG A 549 6.18 6.33 -6.52
N LYS A 550 5.64 7.44 -7.04
CA LYS A 550 5.30 7.58 -8.47
C LYS A 550 6.54 7.56 -9.36
N GLN A 551 7.59 8.28 -8.98
CA GLN A 551 8.84 8.36 -9.77
C GLN A 551 9.58 7.01 -9.79
N PHE A 552 9.58 6.28 -8.66
CA PHE A 552 10.17 4.95 -8.55
C PHE A 552 9.54 3.94 -9.51
N VAL A 553 8.20 3.84 -9.53
CA VAL A 553 7.47 2.92 -10.40
C VAL A 553 7.74 3.22 -11.88
N ARG A 554 7.77 4.51 -12.23
CA ARG A 554 8.02 4.96 -13.61
C ARG A 554 9.40 4.57 -14.12
N SER A 555 10.45 4.78 -13.33
CA SER A 555 11.82 4.44 -13.75
C SER A 555 12.03 2.93 -13.89
N ILE A 556 11.41 2.10 -13.05
CA ILE A 556 11.47 0.62 -13.19
C ILE A 556 10.78 0.17 -14.48
N TRP A 557 9.59 0.72 -14.78
CA TRP A 557 8.85 0.39 -16.00
C TRP A 557 9.67 0.70 -17.26
N ASN A 558 10.30 1.87 -17.31
CA ASN A 558 11.16 2.25 -18.44
C ASN A 558 12.36 1.32 -18.59
N ILE A 559 13.05 0.97 -17.49
CA ILE A 559 14.20 0.05 -17.54
C ILE A 559 13.78 -1.31 -18.07
N ALA A 560 12.69 -1.87 -17.57
CA ALA A 560 12.18 -3.16 -18.02
C ALA A 560 11.84 -3.13 -19.51
N PHE A 561 11.15 -2.08 -19.97
CA PHE A 561 10.81 -1.92 -21.37
C PHE A 561 12.04 -1.78 -22.27
N TYR A 562 12.96 -0.84 -21.97
CA TYR A 562 14.13 -0.61 -22.79
C TYR A 562 15.08 -1.80 -22.79
N ALA A 563 15.19 -2.53 -21.69
CA ALA A 563 15.97 -3.77 -21.62
C ALA A 563 15.37 -4.85 -22.53
N ALA A 564 14.05 -5.08 -22.44
CA ALA A 564 13.36 -6.03 -23.31
C ALA A 564 13.46 -5.64 -24.79
N SER A 565 13.25 -4.36 -25.11
CA SER A 565 13.35 -3.86 -26.49
C SER A 565 14.78 -3.97 -27.04
N SER A 566 15.80 -3.64 -26.23
CA SER A 566 17.20 -3.70 -26.66
C SER A 566 17.67 -5.14 -26.87
N PHE A 567 17.28 -6.05 -25.97
CA PHE A 567 17.59 -7.47 -26.10
C PHE A 567 16.96 -8.07 -27.36
N PHE A 568 15.70 -7.71 -27.62
CA PHE A 568 15.01 -8.12 -28.83
C PHE A 568 15.66 -7.56 -30.10
N LEU A 569 15.94 -6.25 -30.14
CA LEU A 569 16.60 -5.59 -31.28
C LEU A 569 18.00 -6.15 -31.53
N TYR A 570 18.74 -6.52 -30.49
CA TYR A 570 20.04 -7.18 -30.59
C TYR A 570 19.91 -8.51 -31.34
N PHE A 571 18.99 -9.38 -30.92
CA PHE A 571 18.76 -10.66 -31.61
C PHE A 571 18.25 -10.48 -33.02
N TYR A 572 17.38 -9.50 -33.26
CA TYR A 572 16.92 -9.19 -34.61
C TYR A 572 18.12 -8.78 -35.50
N ASN A 573 19.03 -7.96 -34.98
CA ASN A 573 20.23 -7.57 -35.72
C ASN A 573 21.17 -8.77 -35.98
N GLU A 574 21.43 -9.61 -34.97
CA GLU A 574 22.37 -10.73 -35.07
C GLU A 574 21.86 -11.85 -35.98
N TYR A 575 20.58 -12.22 -35.88
CA TYR A 575 20.03 -13.37 -36.60
C TYR A 575 19.37 -13.01 -37.94
N MET A 576 18.79 -11.80 -38.08
CA MET A 576 18.08 -11.43 -39.31
C MET A 576 18.91 -10.52 -40.21
N ILE A 577 19.51 -9.45 -39.67
CA ILE A 577 20.18 -8.44 -40.50
C ILE A 577 21.62 -8.84 -40.86
N LEU A 578 22.43 -9.21 -39.87
CA LEU A 578 23.86 -9.47 -40.06
C LEU A 578 24.16 -10.61 -41.07
N PRO A 579 23.44 -11.75 -41.09
CA PRO A 579 23.68 -12.81 -42.07
C PRO A 579 23.33 -12.38 -43.50
N GLN A 580 22.31 -11.54 -43.68
CA GLN A 580 21.92 -10.99 -44.98
C GLN A 580 22.96 -9.99 -45.50
N LEU A 581 23.54 -9.18 -44.60
CA LEU A 581 24.65 -8.28 -44.93
C LEU A 581 25.90 -9.06 -45.36
N LEU A 582 26.30 -10.09 -44.60
CA LEU A 582 27.47 -10.93 -44.89
C LEU A 582 27.33 -11.69 -46.22
N LYS A 583 26.15 -12.23 -46.53
CA LYS A 583 25.86 -12.92 -47.81
C LYS A 583 25.97 -11.99 -49.01
N ASN A 584 25.68 -10.70 -48.80
CA ASN A 584 25.67 -9.68 -49.83
C ASN A 584 27.04 -9.02 -50.04
N GLN A 585 27.92 -8.98 -49.03
CA GLN A 585 29.26 -8.38 -49.11
C GLN A 585 30.14 -8.93 -50.27
N GLY A 586 29.95 -10.18 -50.69
CA GLY A 586 30.65 -10.74 -51.86
C GLY A 586 30.31 -10.09 -53.21
N ARG A 587 29.17 -9.36 -53.32
CA ARG A 587 28.80 -8.58 -54.52
C ARG A 587 29.22 -7.11 -54.46
N TYR A 588 29.52 -6.58 -53.28
CA TYR A 588 29.81 -5.14 -53.05
C TYR A 588 31.31 -4.82 -52.89
N SER A 589 32.21 -5.82 -52.96
CA SER A 589 33.66 -5.63 -52.80
C SER A 589 34.36 -4.93 -53.97
N LEU A 590 33.69 -4.72 -55.11
CA LEU A 590 34.30 -4.17 -56.33
C LEU A 590 33.99 -2.69 -56.60
N PHE A 591 33.16 -2.02 -55.80
CA PHE A 591 32.94 -0.57 -55.93
C PHE A 591 32.92 0.11 -54.55
N TYR A 592 34.04 0.73 -54.19
CA TYR A 592 34.18 1.69 -53.09
C TYR A 592 33.46 3.03 -53.39
N SER A 593 32.23 2.98 -53.91
CA SER A 593 31.36 4.15 -54.08
C SER A 593 30.13 4.02 -53.18
N SER A 594 30.32 4.35 -51.90
CA SER A 594 29.29 4.82 -50.95
C SER A 594 27.88 4.21 -51.02
N GLU A 595 27.76 2.89 -50.94
CA GLU A 595 26.56 2.31 -50.32
C GLU A 595 26.78 2.27 -48.80
N ASN A 596 26.40 3.34 -48.11
CA ASN A 596 26.38 3.34 -46.65
C ASN A 596 25.44 2.21 -46.19
N LEU A 597 26.00 1.20 -45.51
CA LEU A 597 25.30 0.04 -44.92
C LEU A 597 24.05 0.42 -44.11
N ILE A 598 24.00 1.66 -43.63
CA ILE A 598 22.88 2.31 -42.93
C ILE A 598 21.58 2.27 -43.74
N PHE A 599 21.64 2.35 -45.07
CA PHE A 599 20.45 2.37 -45.95
C PHE A 599 20.00 0.99 -46.43
N TYR A 600 20.52 -0.08 -45.83
CA TYR A 600 20.13 -1.44 -46.18
C TYR A 600 18.62 -1.66 -45.98
N LYS A 601 17.97 -2.19 -47.03
CA LYS A 601 16.56 -2.58 -47.04
C LYS A 601 16.47 -4.10 -47.03
N SER A 602 15.86 -4.70 -46.00
CA SER A 602 15.60 -6.13 -45.99
C SER A 602 14.37 -6.47 -46.84
N GLN A 603 14.27 -7.74 -47.27
CA GLN A 603 13.16 -8.28 -48.04
C GLN A 603 12.00 -8.81 -47.17
N GLN A 604 12.13 -8.85 -45.84
CA GLN A 604 11.11 -9.38 -44.90
C GLN A 604 10.34 -8.26 -44.16
N CYS A 605 9.57 -7.46 -44.88
CA CYS A 605 8.93 -6.24 -44.33
C CYS A 605 7.88 -6.49 -43.24
N GLU A 606 7.18 -7.64 -43.25
CA GLU A 606 6.02 -7.86 -42.36
C GLU A 606 6.42 -7.99 -40.88
N LYS A 607 7.53 -8.69 -40.60
CA LYS A 607 8.01 -8.86 -39.22
C LYS A 607 8.55 -7.55 -38.66
N PHE A 608 9.31 -6.79 -39.47
CA PHE A 608 9.84 -5.49 -39.07
C PHE A 608 8.74 -4.48 -38.70
N GLN A 609 7.65 -4.43 -39.49
CA GLN A 609 6.53 -3.51 -39.27
C GLN A 609 5.80 -3.74 -37.94
N PHE A 610 5.68 -4.99 -37.50
CA PHE A 610 5.08 -5.30 -36.20
C PHE A 610 5.91 -4.71 -35.04
N TYR A 611 7.24 -4.82 -35.13
CA TYR A 611 8.14 -4.34 -34.08
C TYR A 611 8.31 -2.82 -34.10
N SER A 612 8.36 -2.21 -35.28
CA SER A 612 8.43 -0.76 -35.41
C SER A 612 7.17 -0.11 -34.81
N LEU A 613 5.99 -0.69 -35.04
CA LEU A 613 4.73 -0.23 -34.44
C LEU A 613 4.76 -0.29 -32.90
N PHE A 614 5.27 -1.38 -32.31
CA PHE A 614 5.36 -1.52 -30.85
C PHE A 614 6.29 -0.48 -30.20
N ILE A 615 7.43 -0.20 -30.84
CA ILE A 615 8.37 0.81 -30.36
C ILE A 615 7.78 2.22 -30.53
N ILE A 616 7.17 2.52 -31.69
CA ILE A 616 6.50 3.80 -31.97
C ILE A 616 5.39 4.07 -30.96
N THR A 617 4.53 3.09 -30.67
CA THR A 617 3.44 3.24 -29.69
C THR A 617 3.94 3.48 -28.27
N PHE A 618 5.03 2.85 -27.85
CA PHE A 618 5.64 3.13 -26.55
C PHE A 618 6.19 4.55 -26.46
N TYR A 619 6.93 5.03 -27.47
CA TYR A 619 7.44 6.40 -27.48
C TYR A 619 6.30 7.43 -27.54
N LEU A 620 5.20 7.13 -28.24
CA LEU A 620 3.98 7.94 -28.21
C LEU A 620 3.37 7.99 -26.81
N HIS A 621 3.22 6.86 -26.13
CA HIS A 621 2.72 6.81 -24.76
C HIS A 621 3.62 7.61 -23.80
N GLY A 622 4.94 7.47 -23.94
CA GLY A 622 5.92 8.24 -23.19
C GLY A 622 5.79 9.76 -23.40
N ALA A 623 5.58 10.20 -24.64
CA ALA A 623 5.36 11.61 -24.98
C ALA A 623 4.04 12.13 -24.38
N MET A 624 2.96 11.35 -24.43
CA MET A 624 1.68 11.73 -23.81
C MET A 624 1.77 11.87 -22.28
N LEU A 625 2.54 10.99 -21.62
CA LEU A 625 2.78 11.09 -20.18
C LEU A 625 3.56 12.35 -19.80
N ASP A 626 4.60 12.70 -20.57
CA ASP A 626 5.37 13.93 -20.34
C ASP A 626 4.56 15.20 -20.65
N LEU A 627 3.69 15.15 -21.66
CA LEU A 627 2.74 16.22 -21.95
C LEU A 627 1.78 16.45 -20.78
N LYS A 628 1.23 15.38 -20.20
CA LYS A 628 0.37 15.44 -19.01
C LYS A 628 1.11 16.04 -17.80
N GLU A 629 2.42 15.85 -17.71
CA GLU A 629 3.28 16.42 -16.66
C GLU A 629 3.85 17.80 -17.02
N SER A 630 3.40 18.41 -18.12
CA SER A 630 3.81 19.74 -18.59
C SER A 630 5.32 19.89 -18.85
N ASP A 631 6.04 18.79 -19.18
CA ASP A 631 7.43 18.83 -19.63
C ASP A 631 7.51 19.02 -21.15
N TYR A 632 7.27 20.25 -21.61
CA TYR A 632 7.16 20.59 -23.03
C TYR A 632 8.43 20.29 -23.83
N LEU A 633 9.62 20.51 -23.26
CA LEU A 633 10.89 20.28 -23.94
C LEU A 633 11.14 18.79 -24.22
N GLU A 634 10.86 17.95 -23.21
CA GLU A 634 11.00 16.49 -23.32
C GLU A 634 9.94 15.92 -24.28
N THR A 635 8.71 16.44 -24.19
CA THR A 635 7.62 16.09 -25.09
C THR A 635 7.98 16.43 -26.55
N ALA A 636 8.54 17.60 -26.80
CA ALA A 636 8.98 18.02 -28.13
C ALA A 636 10.12 17.12 -28.66
N SER A 637 11.10 16.77 -27.81
CA SER A 637 12.18 15.86 -28.20
C SER A 637 11.66 14.46 -28.55
N LYS A 638 10.80 13.88 -27.71
CA LYS A 638 10.18 12.57 -27.98
C LYS A 638 9.27 12.59 -29.19
N SER A 639 8.56 13.69 -29.45
CA SER A 639 7.70 13.84 -30.63
C SER A 639 8.51 13.92 -31.91
N LEU A 640 9.62 14.68 -31.92
CA LEU A 640 10.54 14.71 -33.05
C LEU A 640 11.19 13.34 -33.26
N TYR A 641 11.60 12.65 -32.20
CA TYR A 641 12.12 11.29 -32.29
C TYR A 641 11.07 10.33 -32.87
N LEU A 642 9.82 10.41 -32.43
CA LEU A 642 8.71 9.63 -32.98
C LEU A 642 8.55 9.85 -34.49
N LEU A 643 8.63 11.11 -34.94
CA LEU A 643 8.62 11.44 -36.37
C LEU A 643 9.83 10.86 -37.11
N THR A 644 11.02 10.81 -36.50
CA THR A 644 12.18 10.12 -37.09
C THR A 644 11.93 8.62 -37.24
N LEU A 645 11.34 7.97 -36.23
CA LEU A 645 11.03 6.54 -36.26
C LEU A 645 9.99 6.21 -37.33
N ILE A 646 8.93 7.02 -37.44
CA ILE A 646 7.91 6.88 -38.49
C ILE A 646 8.55 7.08 -39.87
N ALA A 647 9.40 8.09 -40.05
CA ALA A 647 10.07 8.32 -41.32
C ALA A 647 10.99 7.14 -41.70
N MET A 648 11.74 6.57 -40.75
CA MET A 648 12.58 5.40 -40.97
C MET A 648 11.77 4.16 -41.34
N ASP A 649 10.60 3.96 -40.72
CA ASP A 649 9.67 2.87 -41.02
C ASP A 649 9.07 3.02 -42.43
N VAL A 650 8.60 4.22 -42.80
CA VAL A 650 8.07 4.52 -44.14
C VAL A 650 9.11 4.30 -45.24
N TYR A 651 10.37 4.69 -45.00
CA TYR A 651 11.45 4.47 -45.97
C TYR A 651 12.06 3.06 -45.91
N LYS A 652 11.62 2.22 -44.96
CA LYS A 652 12.08 0.85 -44.72
C LYS A 652 13.58 0.75 -44.45
N TYR A 653 14.14 1.67 -43.68
CA TYR A 653 15.56 1.66 -43.28
C TYR A 653 15.76 0.83 -42.00
N GLU A 654 15.69 -0.48 -42.13
CA GLU A 654 15.66 -1.41 -40.99
C GLU A 654 16.95 -1.36 -40.16
N TYR A 655 18.11 -1.44 -40.81
CA TYR A 655 19.40 -1.42 -40.11
C TYR A 655 19.64 -0.07 -39.40
N TYR A 656 19.17 1.03 -40.00
CA TYR A 656 19.23 2.34 -39.36
C TYR A 656 18.32 2.40 -38.12
N PHE A 657 17.06 1.97 -38.26
CA PHE A 657 16.08 1.95 -37.19
C PHE A 657 16.54 1.11 -35.99
N VAL A 658 17.02 -0.10 -36.25
CA VAL A 658 17.47 -1.05 -35.21
C VAL A 658 18.73 -0.53 -34.52
N GLY A 659 19.72 -0.10 -35.31
CA GLY A 659 20.97 0.42 -34.77
C GLY A 659 20.78 1.68 -33.91
N LEU A 660 19.93 2.62 -34.35
CA LEU A 660 19.66 3.85 -33.62
C LEU A 660 18.95 3.57 -32.28
N ASN A 661 17.87 2.76 -32.32
CA ASN A 661 17.11 2.42 -31.12
C ASN A 661 17.90 1.59 -30.11
N LEU A 662 18.81 0.71 -30.55
CA LEU A 662 19.65 -0.06 -29.65
C LEU A 662 20.58 0.87 -28.82
N ASN A 663 21.23 1.83 -29.47
CA ASN A 663 22.12 2.77 -28.79
C ASN A 663 21.37 3.72 -27.84
N ILE A 664 20.20 4.21 -28.26
CA ILE A 664 19.35 5.07 -27.42
C ILE A 664 18.70 4.28 -26.28
N GLY A 665 18.31 3.03 -26.51
CA GLY A 665 17.78 2.13 -25.48
C GLY A 665 18.79 1.88 -24.36
N ILE A 666 20.05 1.57 -24.71
CA ILE A 666 21.14 1.41 -23.73
C ILE A 666 21.38 2.70 -22.94
N TYR A 667 21.40 3.85 -23.62
CA TYR A 667 21.50 5.14 -22.95
C TYR A 667 20.38 5.34 -21.92
N ASN A 668 19.13 5.13 -22.32
CA ASN A 668 17.97 5.32 -21.45
C ASN A 668 18.00 4.39 -20.23
N ILE A 669 18.38 3.12 -20.40
CA ILE A 669 18.56 2.16 -19.29
C ILE A 669 19.57 2.70 -18.28
N VAL A 670 20.76 3.12 -18.75
CA VAL A 670 21.81 3.66 -17.89
C VAL A 670 21.30 4.91 -17.16
N THR A 671 20.59 5.81 -17.84
CA THR A 671 20.07 7.02 -17.20
C THR A 671 19.00 6.73 -16.14
N ASP A 672 18.01 5.88 -16.43
CA ASP A 672 16.95 5.55 -15.48
C ASP A 672 17.48 4.74 -14.30
N PHE A 673 18.49 3.89 -14.51
CA PHE A 673 19.19 3.19 -13.44
C PHE A 673 19.94 4.16 -12.51
N LEU A 674 20.64 5.15 -13.06
CA LEU A 674 21.27 6.21 -12.27
C LEU A 674 20.26 7.03 -11.48
N VAL A 675 19.08 7.30 -12.05
CA VAL A 675 17.97 8.00 -11.36
C VAL A 675 17.42 7.14 -10.21
N LEU A 676 17.24 5.84 -10.38
CA LEU A 676 16.83 4.93 -9.30
C LEU A 676 17.85 4.89 -8.15
N LEU A 677 19.14 4.82 -8.48
CA LEU A 677 20.20 4.88 -7.48
C LEU A 677 20.22 6.22 -6.72
N ALA A 678 19.92 7.32 -7.41
CA ALA A 678 19.78 8.63 -6.80
C ALA A 678 18.51 8.74 -5.91
N LEU A 679 17.39 8.12 -6.31
CA LEU A 679 16.15 8.08 -5.53
C LEU A 679 16.30 7.29 -4.22
N GLN A 680 17.01 6.17 -4.24
CA GLN A 680 17.23 5.32 -3.07
C GLN A 680 18.24 5.95 -2.10
N ASN A 681 19.24 6.64 -2.62
CA ASN A 681 20.22 7.37 -1.83
C ASN A 681 19.70 8.76 -1.43
N SER A 682 18.65 8.78 -0.61
CA SER A 682 18.11 10.01 0.00
C SER A 682 19.07 10.65 1.04
N LYS A 683 20.20 10.03 1.36
CA LYS A 683 21.21 10.58 2.27
C LYS A 683 22.16 11.52 1.51
N ARG A 684 22.61 12.55 2.22
CA ARG A 684 23.50 13.67 1.87
C ARG A 684 24.88 13.32 1.26
N ASN A 685 25.04 12.21 0.55
CA ASN A 685 26.28 11.88 -0.13
C ASN A 685 26.34 12.68 -1.45
N LEU A 686 26.59 13.99 -1.34
CA LEU A 686 26.77 14.91 -2.48
C LEU A 686 27.79 14.35 -3.49
N ILE A 687 28.85 13.72 -2.98
CA ILE A 687 29.90 13.08 -3.79
C ILE A 687 29.32 11.96 -4.66
N LEU A 688 28.46 11.09 -4.11
CA LEU A 688 27.84 10.01 -4.90
C LEU A 688 26.90 10.57 -5.97
N ASN A 689 26.11 11.60 -5.65
CA ASN A 689 25.24 12.24 -6.65
C ASN A 689 26.06 12.95 -7.73
N GLN A 690 27.22 13.54 -7.40
CA GLN A 690 28.14 14.10 -8.38
C GLN A 690 28.78 13.02 -9.26
N ILE A 691 29.14 11.86 -8.68
CA ILE A 691 29.62 10.71 -9.45
C ILE A 691 28.52 10.22 -10.41
N PHE A 692 27.27 10.12 -9.94
CA PHE A 692 26.13 9.73 -10.79
C PHE A 692 25.89 10.75 -11.92
N LEU A 693 26.03 12.05 -11.63
CA LEU A 693 26.00 13.08 -12.66
C LEU A 693 27.16 12.95 -13.66
N GLY A 694 28.37 12.69 -13.18
CA GLY A 694 29.53 12.42 -14.03
C GLY A 694 29.28 11.24 -14.98
N MET A 695 28.74 10.12 -14.47
CA MET A 695 28.37 8.96 -15.29
C MET A 695 27.28 9.28 -16.33
N ARG A 696 26.30 10.11 -15.98
CA ARG A 696 25.25 10.55 -16.92
C ARG A 696 25.80 11.47 -18.01
N ILE A 697 26.71 12.38 -17.67
CA ILE A 697 27.38 13.25 -18.65
C ILE A 697 28.27 12.42 -19.58
N ALA A 698 29.04 11.48 -19.05
CA ALA A 698 29.92 10.61 -19.82
C ALA A 698 29.12 9.73 -20.82
N SER A 699 28.05 9.09 -20.35
CA SER A 699 27.17 8.29 -21.22
C SER A 699 26.49 9.14 -22.29
N TRP A 700 26.03 10.34 -21.95
CA TRP A 700 25.45 11.28 -22.92
C TRP A 700 26.49 11.72 -23.97
N SER A 701 27.71 12.08 -23.54
CA SER A 701 28.78 12.50 -24.45
C SER A 701 29.18 11.38 -25.41
N HIS A 702 29.27 10.14 -24.92
CA HIS A 702 29.57 9.00 -25.78
C HIS A 702 28.51 8.81 -26.88
N VAL A 703 27.23 8.87 -26.53
CA VAL A 703 26.13 8.61 -27.47
C VAL A 703 25.90 9.80 -28.40
N PHE A 704 25.77 11.01 -27.88
CA PHE A 704 25.34 12.18 -28.66
C PHE A 704 26.48 12.97 -29.30
N VAL A 705 27.70 12.92 -28.78
CA VAL A 705 28.84 13.64 -29.38
C VAL A 705 29.71 12.72 -30.23
N SER A 706 29.95 11.48 -29.79
CA SER A 706 30.83 10.54 -30.50
C SER A 706 30.06 9.57 -31.41
N LEU A 707 29.00 8.93 -30.94
CA LEU A 707 28.38 7.84 -31.71
C LEU A 707 27.38 8.35 -32.77
N LEU A 708 26.44 9.21 -32.39
CA LEU A 708 25.38 9.69 -33.28
C LEU A 708 25.88 10.49 -34.50
N PRO A 709 26.77 11.49 -34.36
CA PRO A 709 27.22 12.29 -35.49
C PRO A 709 27.95 11.47 -36.55
N PHE A 710 28.92 10.66 -36.13
CA PHE A 710 29.82 9.97 -37.04
C PHE A 710 29.19 8.68 -37.61
N LYS A 711 28.38 7.96 -36.83
CA LYS A 711 27.79 6.69 -37.27
C LYS A 711 26.45 6.85 -38.00
N TYR A 712 25.69 7.92 -37.72
CA TYR A 712 24.31 8.04 -38.19
C TYR A 712 24.03 9.35 -38.92
N LEU A 713 24.45 10.51 -38.43
CA LEU A 713 24.08 11.80 -39.02
C LEU A 713 24.92 12.14 -40.26
N VAL A 714 26.25 12.13 -40.17
CA VAL A 714 27.15 12.47 -41.29
C VAL A 714 26.90 11.56 -42.51
N PRO A 715 26.75 10.22 -42.35
CA PRO A 715 26.43 9.35 -43.49
C PRO A 715 25.10 9.65 -44.19
N THR A 716 24.15 10.34 -43.54
CA THR A 716 22.86 10.71 -44.15
C THR A 716 22.92 11.95 -45.04
N LEU A 717 23.92 12.80 -44.85
CA LEU A 717 24.18 13.97 -45.71
C LEU A 717 24.81 13.57 -47.05
N PHE A 718 25.69 12.57 -47.03
CA PHE A 718 26.43 12.09 -48.21
C PHE A 718 25.74 10.92 -48.93
N ALA A 719 24.48 10.64 -48.60
CA ALA A 719 23.71 9.58 -49.25
C ALA A 719 23.32 9.97 -50.68
N LYS A 720 23.53 9.06 -51.64
CA LYS A 720 23.20 9.26 -53.07
C LYS A 720 21.72 9.60 -53.31
N ASN A 721 20.82 9.10 -52.44
CA ASN A 721 19.38 9.36 -52.45
C ASN A 721 18.99 10.24 -51.24
N PHE A 722 19.38 11.52 -51.25
CA PHE A 722 19.09 12.46 -50.16
C PHE A 722 17.58 12.52 -49.86
N LYS A 723 17.18 12.10 -48.65
CA LYS A 723 15.79 12.17 -48.17
C LYS A 723 15.62 13.38 -47.28
N LEU A 724 15.18 14.48 -47.89
CA LEU A 724 15.04 15.79 -47.24
C LEU A 724 14.20 15.73 -45.95
N ILE A 725 13.05 15.04 -45.98
CA ILE A 725 12.15 14.95 -44.81
C ILE A 725 12.81 14.21 -43.64
N LEU A 726 13.39 13.02 -43.88
CA LEU A 726 14.06 12.24 -42.84
C LEU A 726 15.23 13.03 -42.23
N ASN A 727 16.05 13.65 -43.08
CA ASN A 727 17.21 14.40 -42.63
C ASN A 727 16.78 15.61 -41.78
N ILE A 728 15.83 16.43 -42.24
CA ILE A 728 15.37 17.59 -41.47
C ILE A 728 14.88 17.18 -40.08
N VAL A 729 14.03 16.15 -39.97
CA VAL A 729 13.47 15.72 -38.69
C VAL A 729 14.56 15.17 -37.77
N VAL A 730 15.50 14.38 -38.31
CA VAL A 730 16.62 13.81 -37.52
C VAL A 730 17.56 14.90 -37.03
N TRP A 731 17.90 15.89 -37.86
CA TRP A 731 18.75 17.01 -37.49
C TRP A 731 18.07 17.94 -36.46
N LEU A 732 16.77 18.20 -36.60
CA LEU A 732 15.99 18.95 -35.60
C LEU A 732 15.93 18.21 -34.26
N TRP A 733 15.66 16.90 -34.29
CA TRP A 733 15.67 16.07 -33.08
C TRP A 733 17.05 16.07 -32.40
N TYR A 734 18.12 15.92 -33.18
CA TYR A 734 19.49 15.94 -32.67
C TYR A 734 19.86 17.29 -32.05
N GLY A 735 19.53 18.39 -32.73
CA GLY A 735 19.73 19.75 -32.20
C GLY A 735 19.00 19.97 -30.87
N LEU A 736 17.75 19.51 -30.77
CA LEU A 736 16.98 19.59 -29.52
C LEU A 736 17.55 18.70 -28.42
N SER A 737 18.14 17.56 -28.78
CA SER A 737 18.80 16.64 -27.84
C SER A 737 20.11 17.20 -27.28
N ILE A 738 20.84 17.98 -28.09
CA ILE A 738 21.99 18.76 -27.61
C ILE A 738 21.54 19.89 -26.68
N TRP A 739 20.44 20.58 -27.04
CA TRP A 739 19.87 21.64 -26.22
C TRP A 739 19.41 21.12 -24.85
N ASN A 740 18.88 19.90 -24.79
CA ASN A 740 18.47 19.24 -23.55
C ASN A 740 19.61 18.45 -22.86
N SER A 741 20.87 18.76 -23.17
CA SER A 741 22.00 18.01 -22.63
C SER A 741 22.16 18.21 -21.11
N PRO A 742 22.62 17.18 -20.37
CA PRO A 742 22.92 17.31 -18.94
C PRO A 742 24.03 18.34 -18.67
N VAL A 743 24.90 18.60 -19.66
CA VAL A 743 25.95 19.62 -19.58
C VAL A 743 25.34 21.02 -19.60
N LEU A 744 24.42 21.30 -20.54
CA LEU A 744 23.76 22.60 -20.59
C LEU A 744 22.83 22.81 -19.40
N GLN A 745 22.14 21.76 -18.95
CA GLN A 745 21.34 21.80 -17.72
C GLN A 745 22.20 22.13 -16.48
N TYR A 746 23.43 21.61 -16.41
CA TYR A 746 24.37 21.95 -15.34
C TYR A 746 24.78 23.43 -15.37
N PHE A 747 25.15 23.96 -16.53
CA PHE A 747 25.44 25.40 -16.66
C PHE A 747 24.22 26.27 -16.39
N TYR A 748 23.04 25.87 -16.88
CA TYR A 748 21.79 26.57 -16.61
C TYR A 748 21.48 26.61 -15.11
N HIS A 749 21.69 25.50 -14.41
CA HIS A 749 21.58 25.48 -12.95
C HIS A 749 22.58 26.45 -12.30
N GLN A 750 23.85 26.46 -12.73
CA GLN A 750 24.85 27.38 -12.16
C GLN A 750 24.55 28.86 -12.41
N ILE A 751 23.92 29.21 -13.53
CA ILE A 751 23.64 30.59 -13.92
C ILE A 751 22.33 31.12 -13.31
N TYR A 752 21.30 30.27 -13.24
CA TYR A 752 19.94 30.71 -12.90
C TYR A 752 19.46 30.24 -11.52
N HIS A 753 20.12 29.27 -10.89
CA HIS A 753 19.79 28.81 -9.54
C HIS A 753 20.85 29.28 -8.54
N ASN A 754 20.74 30.55 -8.16
CA ASN A 754 21.70 31.20 -7.26
C ASN A 754 21.40 30.94 -5.78
N SER A 755 20.17 30.48 -5.43
CA SER A 755 19.80 30.11 -4.07
C SER A 755 19.44 28.62 -3.95
N PRO A 756 19.73 27.97 -2.81
CA PRO A 756 19.38 26.57 -2.56
C PRO A 756 17.86 26.32 -2.54
N THR A 757 17.05 27.38 -2.45
CA THR A 757 15.58 27.31 -2.44
C THR A 757 14.94 27.31 -3.84
N ASP A 758 15.74 27.54 -4.89
CA ASP A 758 15.24 27.67 -6.26
C ASP A 758 15.08 26.32 -6.98
N CYS A 759 15.56 25.21 -6.40
CA CYS A 759 15.45 23.86 -6.97
C CYS A 759 15.10 22.80 -5.93
N CYS A 760 14.47 21.68 -6.37
CA CYS A 760 14.28 20.49 -5.53
C CYS A 760 15.60 19.84 -5.07
N GLY A 761 16.72 20.24 -5.68
CA GLY A 761 18.05 19.71 -5.41
C GLY A 761 18.71 20.19 -4.11
N GLU A 762 18.03 20.98 -3.27
CA GLU A 762 18.59 21.57 -2.04
C GLU A 762 19.94 22.28 -2.31
N GLY A 763 20.03 23.02 -3.42
CA GLY A 763 21.26 23.69 -3.86
C GLY A 763 22.30 22.82 -4.58
N SER A 764 22.08 21.51 -4.71
CA SER A 764 22.95 20.63 -5.50
C SER A 764 22.47 20.53 -6.95
N ALA A 765 23.28 21.01 -7.90
CA ALA A 765 23.05 20.84 -9.33
C ALA A 765 22.91 19.35 -9.73
N ALA A 766 23.72 18.47 -9.14
CA ALA A 766 23.65 17.04 -9.40
C ALA A 766 22.32 16.42 -8.97
N LYS A 767 21.82 16.79 -7.78
CA LYS A 767 20.53 16.30 -7.28
C LYS A 767 19.38 16.85 -8.12
N CYS A 768 19.44 18.13 -8.53
CA CYS A 768 18.43 18.77 -9.36
C CYS A 768 18.34 18.16 -10.78
N ILE A 769 19.47 17.79 -11.37
CA ILE A 769 19.50 17.18 -12.72
C ILE A 769 19.02 15.73 -12.68
N MET A 770 19.28 15.00 -11.59
CA MET A 770 18.87 13.60 -11.41
C MET A 770 17.41 13.45 -11.02
N LEU A 771 16.91 14.31 -10.14
CA LEU A 771 15.53 14.26 -9.67
C LEU A 771 14.74 15.35 -10.40
N LYS A 772 13.91 14.95 -11.38
CA LYS A 772 12.98 15.87 -12.03
C LYS A 772 12.10 16.54 -10.98
N ASP A 773 11.80 17.82 -11.18
CA ASP A 773 10.89 18.58 -10.34
C ASP A 773 9.45 18.06 -10.50
N SER A 774 8.71 17.97 -9.39
CA SER A 774 7.29 17.62 -9.44
C SER A 774 6.51 18.68 -10.22
N SER A 775 5.43 18.28 -10.90
CA SER A 775 4.53 19.23 -11.58
C SER A 775 3.97 20.26 -10.60
N GLU A 776 3.68 19.83 -9.37
CA GLU A 776 3.22 20.68 -8.26
C GLU A 776 4.28 21.70 -7.83
N TYR A 777 5.55 21.29 -7.76
CA TYR A 777 6.66 22.17 -7.40
C TYR A 777 7.00 23.15 -8.53
N ARG A 778 6.95 22.72 -9.79
CA ARG A 778 7.09 23.61 -10.95
C ARG A 778 5.99 24.67 -10.97
N HIS A 779 4.76 24.27 -10.69
CA HIS A 779 3.63 25.19 -10.57
C HIS A 779 3.81 26.17 -9.41
N PHE A 780 4.25 25.68 -8.23
CA PHE A 780 4.57 26.52 -7.08
C PHE A 780 5.67 27.54 -7.38
N LYS A 781 6.75 27.13 -8.05
CA LYS A 781 7.85 28.02 -8.46
C LYS A 781 7.37 29.09 -9.45
N ALA A 782 6.56 28.71 -10.44
CA ALA A 782 5.96 29.65 -11.39
C ALA A 782 5.05 30.67 -10.68
N LEU A 783 4.24 30.21 -9.71
CA LEU A 783 3.40 31.06 -8.88
C LEU A 783 4.22 32.01 -8.00
N LYS A 784 5.27 31.53 -7.35
CA LYS A 784 6.18 32.34 -6.53
C LYS A 784 6.86 33.42 -7.39
N LYS A 785 7.30 33.06 -8.60
CA LYS A 785 7.89 34.01 -9.54
C LYS A 785 6.87 35.06 -10.01
N ALA A 786 5.66 34.63 -10.40
CA ALA A 786 4.58 35.54 -10.78
C ALA A 786 4.19 36.48 -9.63
N TYR A 787 4.14 35.99 -8.39
CA TYR A 787 3.89 36.80 -7.21
C TYR A 787 4.99 37.84 -6.98
N ILE A 788 6.27 37.45 -7.11
CA ILE A 788 7.40 38.36 -6.99
C ILE A 788 7.40 39.39 -8.12
N GLU A 789 7.11 39.01 -9.35
CA GLU A 789 6.98 39.94 -10.48
C GLU A 789 5.83 40.94 -10.25
N VAL A 790 4.67 40.48 -9.78
CA VAL A 790 3.55 41.36 -9.41
C VAL A 790 3.93 42.27 -8.24
N LYS A 791 4.65 41.76 -7.24
CA LYS A 791 5.13 42.56 -6.10
C LYS A 791 6.13 43.63 -6.55
N ILE A 792 7.09 43.27 -7.42
CA ILE A 792 8.06 44.21 -7.99
C ILE A 792 7.35 45.23 -8.90
N SER A 793 6.36 44.81 -9.68
CA SER A 793 5.54 45.73 -10.49
C SER A 793 4.70 46.66 -9.61
N HIS A 794 4.17 46.18 -8.49
CA HIS A 794 3.44 46.98 -7.51
C HIS A 794 4.39 47.96 -6.79
N GLU A 795 5.58 47.53 -6.38
CA GLU A 795 6.60 48.40 -5.80
C GLU A 795 7.11 49.43 -6.82
N LYS A 796 7.25 49.06 -8.10
CA LYS A 796 7.56 49.98 -9.21
C LYS A 796 6.43 50.98 -9.48
N LEU A 797 5.16 50.57 -9.31
CA LEU A 797 3.99 51.45 -9.40
C LEU A 797 3.90 52.39 -8.19
N CYS A 798 4.23 51.92 -6.98
CA CYS A 798 4.29 52.75 -5.78
C CYS A 798 5.47 53.74 -5.80
N THR A 799 6.59 53.38 -6.44
CA THR A 799 7.74 54.28 -6.64
C THR A 799 7.54 55.22 -7.83
N SER A 800 6.84 54.82 -8.90
CA SER A 800 6.46 55.73 -10.00
C SER A 800 5.28 56.64 -9.64
N SER A 801 4.43 56.26 -8.68
CA SER A 801 3.44 57.14 -8.05
C SER A 801 4.08 58.36 -7.35
N PHE A 802 5.38 58.32 -7.05
CA PHE A 802 6.12 59.47 -6.52
C PHE A 802 6.72 60.37 -7.61
N CYS A 803 6.75 59.93 -8.88
CA CYS A 803 7.30 60.67 -10.01
C CYS A 803 6.40 60.50 -11.26
N ASN A 804 5.54 61.48 -11.51
CA ASN A 804 4.73 61.74 -12.72
C ASN A 804 3.24 61.36 -12.66
N SER A 805 2.43 62.38 -12.36
CA SER A 805 0.99 62.45 -12.61
C SER A 805 0.70 62.83 -14.07
N SER A 806 0.52 61.86 -14.98
CA SER A 806 -0.20 62.07 -16.28
C SER A 806 -0.35 60.79 -17.15
N ALA A 807 -0.59 59.61 -16.55
CA ALA A 807 -0.91 58.41 -17.33
C ALA A 807 -1.85 57.44 -16.57
N THR A 808 -3.03 57.93 -16.19
CA THR A 808 -3.95 57.25 -15.26
C THR A 808 -5.01 56.34 -15.89
N GLU A 809 -5.22 56.38 -17.21
CA GLU A 809 -6.30 55.59 -17.84
C GLU A 809 -5.85 54.20 -18.34
N ASN A 810 -4.63 54.04 -18.85
CA ASN A 810 -4.14 52.73 -19.34
C ASN A 810 -3.54 51.83 -18.25
N SER A 811 -3.11 52.41 -17.12
CA SER A 811 -2.48 51.68 -16.01
C SER A 811 -3.51 51.04 -15.08
N SER A 812 -4.63 51.73 -14.83
CA SER A 812 -5.76 51.22 -14.07
C SER A 812 -6.48 50.06 -14.79
N ALA A 813 -6.62 50.12 -16.11
CA ALA A 813 -7.16 49.03 -16.92
C ALA A 813 -6.31 47.75 -16.82
N LYS A 814 -4.97 47.87 -16.86
CA LYS A 814 -4.04 46.74 -16.69
C LYS A 814 -4.09 46.17 -15.27
N ALA A 815 -4.20 47.01 -14.25
CA ALA A 815 -4.37 46.58 -12.87
C ALA A 815 -5.71 45.85 -12.66
N PHE A 816 -6.80 46.36 -13.25
CA PHE A 816 -8.12 45.73 -13.19
C PHE A 816 -8.15 44.40 -13.95
N GLN A 817 -7.45 44.31 -15.09
CA GLN A 817 -7.31 43.07 -15.86
C GLN A 817 -6.43 42.05 -15.12
N ALA A 818 -5.39 42.48 -14.41
CA ALA A 818 -4.59 41.63 -13.53
C ALA A 818 -5.41 41.11 -12.33
N ILE A 819 -6.22 41.96 -11.70
CA ILE A 819 -7.13 41.56 -10.62
C ILE A 819 -8.19 40.58 -11.14
N LYS A 820 -8.75 40.84 -12.32
CA LYS A 820 -9.70 39.94 -12.99
C LYS A 820 -9.07 38.58 -13.29
N CYS A 821 -7.81 38.56 -13.76
CA CYS A 821 -7.01 37.35 -13.93
C CYS A 821 -6.75 36.62 -12.61
N ILE A 822 -6.42 37.32 -11.52
CA ILE A 822 -6.22 36.72 -10.18
C ILE A 822 -7.53 36.10 -9.67
N MET A 823 -8.67 36.77 -9.85
CA MET A 823 -9.97 36.24 -9.43
C MET A 823 -10.41 35.03 -10.26
N THR A 824 -10.17 35.02 -11.57
CA THR A 824 -10.43 33.85 -12.41
C THR A 824 -9.48 32.70 -12.08
N LEU A 825 -8.21 32.98 -11.76
CA LEU A 825 -7.23 31.98 -11.29
C LEU A 825 -7.66 31.36 -9.96
N LYS A 826 -8.10 32.17 -8.99
CA LYS A 826 -8.59 31.70 -7.69
C LYS A 826 -9.83 30.80 -7.84
N ARG A 827 -10.73 31.13 -8.78
CA ARG A 827 -11.89 30.29 -9.13
C ARG A 827 -11.49 29.00 -9.87
N LYS A 828 -10.46 29.02 -10.71
CA LYS A 828 -9.93 27.82 -11.41
C LYS A 828 -9.21 26.89 -10.43
N LEU A 829 -8.41 27.43 -9.51
CA LEU A 829 -7.77 26.72 -8.40
C LEU A 829 -8.80 26.06 -7.50
N LYS A 830 -9.89 26.77 -7.15
CA LYS A 830 -11.00 26.19 -6.39
C LYS A 830 -11.64 24.99 -7.12
N ARG A 831 -11.92 25.11 -8.42
CA ARG A 831 -12.49 24.01 -9.24
C ARG A 831 -11.56 22.80 -9.41
N ILE A 832 -10.25 23.03 -9.55
CA ILE A 832 -9.23 21.96 -9.64
C ILE A 832 -9.09 21.24 -8.29
N ARG A 833 -9.09 21.99 -7.17
CA ARG A 833 -9.03 21.45 -5.81
C ARG A 833 -10.27 20.65 -5.42
N GLU A 834 -11.42 20.98 -6.03
CA GLU A 834 -12.69 20.24 -5.92
C GLU A 834 -12.79 19.03 -6.86
N GLY A 835 -11.76 18.74 -7.68
CA GLY A 835 -11.74 17.60 -8.59
C GLY A 835 -12.66 17.73 -9.82
N ARG A 836 -13.22 18.91 -10.08
CA ARG A 836 -14.16 19.19 -11.19
C ARG A 836 -13.42 19.69 -12.45
N GLY A 837 -12.23 19.16 -12.72
CA GLY A 837 -11.36 19.60 -13.82
C GLY A 837 -11.68 19.02 -15.20
N GLY A 838 -12.93 18.60 -15.45
CA GLY A 838 -13.40 18.30 -16.80
C GLY A 838 -13.83 19.60 -17.49
N GLU A 839 -13.45 19.77 -18.75
CA GLU A 839 -13.75 20.95 -19.56
C GLU A 839 -15.25 21.28 -19.52
N VAL A 840 -15.56 22.54 -19.21
CA VAL A 840 -16.88 23.12 -19.52
C VAL A 840 -16.80 23.47 -21.00
N GLY A 841 -17.61 22.80 -21.83
CA GLY A 841 -17.79 23.19 -23.22
C GLY A 841 -18.20 24.65 -23.30
N ASP A 842 -17.55 25.40 -24.20
CA ASP A 842 -17.98 26.73 -24.60
C ASP A 842 -19.34 26.62 -25.30
N ASP A 843 -20.41 26.79 -24.53
CA ASP A 843 -21.69 27.27 -25.08
C ASP A 843 -21.67 28.79 -24.97
N ASN A 844 -21.19 29.44 -26.03
CA ASN A 844 -21.72 30.69 -26.61
C ASN A 844 -20.73 31.25 -27.64
N GLU A 845 -20.97 30.98 -28.93
CA GLU A 845 -21.06 31.98 -30.00
C GLU A 845 -21.54 31.27 -31.28
N ASP A 846 -22.72 31.72 -31.77
CA ASP A 846 -23.49 31.36 -32.98
C ASP A 846 -24.25 30.03 -33.09
#